data_AF-A0A231RR60-F1
#
_entry.id   AF-A0A231RR60-F1
#
_cell.length_a   1.000
_cell.length_b   1.000
_cell.length_c   1.000
_cell.angle_alpha   90.00
_cell.angle_beta   90.00
_cell.angle_gamma   90.00
#
_symmetry.space_group_name_H-M   'P 1'
#
loop_
_entity.id
_entity.type
_entity.pdbx_description
1 polymer ?
#
loop_
_entity_poly.entity_id
_entity_poly.type
_entity_poly.pdbx_seq_one_letter_code
_entity_poly.pdbx_strand_id
1 'polypeptide(L)'
;MSALRIALVHNYYQQSGGEDKVVEQERDLLNEMGHEVVVYQRHNDSISTMTRMAKLGATFGTIWSWSSYRDMRAFIRSNKPDIVHFHNTFPLISPSAYYAAKKEGIPVIQTLHNYRLLCPGGALFRKSEVCERCIDQSLIHAVRLGCYRSSRLQSAVVAVMLAFNRWIGTWNRKVDRYIVLTEFAKQKFVKSGFPEERIWVKPNFRSSHRNTSTPDNKAEFFLYVGRLSAEKGIKQLVQTWMLLEEDKKLVIVGDGPDEQELKQIAKGKANIAFLGKRDSSSVMRHMAEARFLITPSVCYEGFPMAIIEAYSVGTPVICNQIGSLQEIVKEGVTGFHYNVNDAQDLMRVIRRTEDEAVYRELTNNVKQTFFSKYTKDMNSVNLMQLYEQVLKHPDEISETSSLLKSGYVLESRVTALKFQETVSLIEKWIADEEKKYVCVCTTHSLVTATQREDFKQALHGAGICTPDGMPLVWALKALGFADQDRVDGTSLMMELCRLSAIKGYRVYLYGCTPQTLETITKKLEFEYPGIHIVGAASPPFRTLTEEEESIYLQQINDTRPDLVFVALGCPKQEVWMYRNRNQVKGIMLGVGAAFDYVAGNITRPPAFVQKWGFEWLFRLLMEPRRLWKRYFYNNSAFIYKYLKSFNLNYAKTKNPRMESEPR
;
A
#
# COMPACT_ATOMS: atom_id res chain seq x y z
N MET A 1 18.57 -3.83 8.94
CA MET A 1 17.98 -4.98 9.64
C MET A 1 19.07 -6.03 9.85
N SER A 2 19.01 -6.83 10.92
CA SER A 2 19.86 -8.02 11.03
C SER A 2 19.51 -9.02 9.92
N ALA A 3 20.47 -9.86 9.53
CA ALA A 3 20.19 -10.94 8.59
C ALA A 3 19.12 -11.87 9.19
N LEU A 4 18.03 -12.08 8.46
CA LEU A 4 16.96 -13.02 8.81
C LEU A 4 17.21 -14.36 8.14
N ARG A 5 16.73 -15.42 8.76
CA ARG A 5 16.58 -16.73 8.15
C ARG A 5 15.13 -16.95 7.74
N ILE A 6 14.86 -17.10 6.46
CA ILE A 6 13.50 -17.13 5.91
C ILE A 6 13.25 -18.48 5.26
N ALA A 7 12.17 -19.14 5.67
CA ALA A 7 11.70 -20.37 5.05
C ALA A 7 10.66 -20.06 3.96
N LEU A 8 11.03 -20.22 2.69
CA LEU A 8 10.07 -20.17 1.58
C LEU A 8 9.43 -21.53 1.36
N VAL A 9 8.10 -21.56 1.27
CA VAL A 9 7.32 -22.80 1.13
C VAL A 9 6.52 -22.76 -0.17
N HIS A 10 6.82 -23.68 -1.09
CA HIS A 10 6.21 -23.69 -2.43
C HIS A 10 5.99 -25.11 -2.98
N ASN A 11 4.92 -25.27 -3.77
CA ASN A 11 4.67 -26.47 -4.56
C ASN A 11 5.02 -26.19 -6.03
N TYR A 12 6.11 -26.77 -6.52
CA TYR A 12 6.46 -26.67 -7.93
C TYR A 12 5.55 -27.56 -8.77
N TYR A 13 4.96 -26.98 -9.82
CA TYR A 13 4.17 -27.70 -10.80
C TYR A 13 5.07 -28.35 -11.87
N GLN A 14 4.54 -29.38 -12.57
CA GLN A 14 5.27 -30.05 -13.66
C GLN A 14 5.54 -29.13 -14.88
N GLN A 15 4.77 -28.05 -15.02
CA GLN A 15 5.01 -27.00 -16.01
C GLN A 15 5.36 -25.73 -15.26
N SER A 16 6.57 -25.20 -15.47
CA SER A 16 7.02 -23.92 -14.91
C SER A 16 6.04 -22.81 -15.29
N GLY A 17 5.36 -22.25 -14.29
CA GLY A 17 4.40 -21.17 -14.41
C GLY A 17 4.98 -19.80 -14.03
N GLY A 18 4.18 -18.75 -14.17
CA GLY A 18 4.57 -17.40 -13.72
C GLY A 18 4.82 -17.34 -12.20
N GLU A 19 4.08 -18.15 -11.43
CA GLU A 19 4.23 -18.27 -9.97
C GLU A 19 5.63 -18.78 -9.57
N ASP A 20 6.14 -19.82 -10.25
CA ASP A 20 7.46 -20.40 -9.97
C ASP A 20 8.58 -19.36 -10.17
N LYS A 21 8.50 -18.58 -11.25
CA LYS A 21 9.45 -17.50 -11.53
C LYS A 21 9.40 -16.41 -10.46
N VAL A 22 8.22 -16.08 -9.93
CA VAL A 22 8.07 -15.08 -8.87
C VAL A 22 8.71 -15.57 -7.57
N VAL A 23 8.52 -16.85 -7.22
CA VAL A 23 9.17 -17.44 -6.03
C VAL A 23 10.69 -17.42 -6.16
N GLU A 24 11.22 -17.78 -7.35
CA GLU A 24 12.65 -17.72 -7.64
C GLU A 24 13.20 -16.29 -7.52
N GLN A 25 12.52 -15.31 -8.13
CA GLN A 25 12.90 -13.90 -8.05
C GLN A 25 12.90 -13.38 -6.61
N GLU A 26 11.91 -13.75 -5.81
CA GLU A 26 11.79 -13.35 -4.41
C GLU A 26 12.89 -13.99 -3.54
N ARG A 27 13.20 -15.27 -3.77
CA ARG A 27 14.34 -15.94 -3.15
C ARG A 27 15.66 -15.23 -3.47
N ASP A 28 15.90 -14.93 -4.74
CA ASP A 28 17.15 -14.31 -5.19
C ASP A 28 17.27 -12.88 -4.66
N LEU A 29 16.15 -12.14 -4.56
CA LEU A 29 16.10 -10.86 -3.87
C LEU A 29 16.53 -10.96 -2.41
N LEU A 30 15.93 -11.87 -1.64
CA LEU A 30 16.24 -12.01 -0.21
C LEU A 30 17.70 -12.42 0.02
N ASN A 31 18.23 -13.33 -0.80
CA ASN A 31 19.64 -13.72 -0.74
C ASN A 31 20.58 -12.55 -1.04
N GLU A 32 20.29 -11.74 -2.07
CA GLU A 32 21.09 -10.54 -2.40
C GLU A 32 21.06 -9.47 -1.29
N MET A 33 19.98 -9.42 -0.51
CA MET A 33 19.89 -8.56 0.68
C MET A 33 20.69 -9.08 1.89
N GLY A 34 21.34 -10.24 1.76
CA GLY A 34 22.11 -10.87 2.83
C GLY A 34 21.27 -11.66 3.82
N HIS A 35 20.04 -12.04 3.47
CA HIS A 35 19.22 -12.97 4.25
C HIS A 35 19.52 -14.42 3.87
N GLU A 36 19.35 -15.33 4.83
CA GLU A 36 19.52 -16.76 4.60
C GLU A 36 18.17 -17.36 4.21
N VAL A 37 18.02 -17.78 2.95
CA VAL A 37 16.76 -18.36 2.47
C VAL A 37 16.85 -19.87 2.37
N VAL A 38 15.99 -20.57 3.11
CA VAL A 38 15.81 -22.03 3.00
C VAL A 38 14.49 -22.33 2.30
N VAL A 39 14.50 -23.24 1.33
CA VAL A 39 13.31 -23.55 0.52
C VAL A 39 12.78 -24.93 0.89
N TYR A 40 11.52 -24.99 1.33
CA TYR A 40 10.78 -26.24 1.46
C TYR A 40 9.92 -26.46 0.22
N GLN A 41 10.26 -27.50 -0.54
CA GLN A 41 9.58 -27.84 -1.79
C GLN A 41 9.08 -29.28 -1.80
N ARG A 42 7.93 -29.48 -2.47
CA ARG A 42 7.39 -30.80 -2.82
C ARG A 42 7.14 -30.82 -4.33
N HIS A 43 7.65 -31.86 -4.99
CA HIS A 43 7.42 -32.09 -6.41
C HIS A 43 6.21 -33.00 -6.61
N ASN A 44 5.39 -32.68 -7.62
CA ASN A 44 4.14 -33.39 -7.91
C ASN A 44 4.31 -34.72 -8.65
N ASP A 45 5.56 -35.14 -8.88
CA ASP A 45 5.93 -36.34 -9.63
C ASP A 45 5.54 -37.65 -8.92
N SER A 46 5.28 -37.59 -7.61
CA SER A 46 4.82 -38.73 -6.85
C SER A 46 3.33 -39.07 -7.07
N ILE A 47 2.49 -38.15 -7.59
CA ILE A 47 1.05 -38.43 -7.75
C ILE A 47 0.76 -39.34 -8.96
N SER A 48 1.52 -39.21 -10.05
CA SER A 48 1.30 -40.03 -11.26
C SER A 48 1.62 -41.51 -11.01
N THR A 49 2.66 -41.77 -10.22
CA THR A 49 3.22 -43.09 -9.87
C THR A 49 2.53 -43.76 -8.66
N MET A 50 1.64 -43.06 -7.95
CA MET A 50 0.91 -43.61 -6.80
C MET A 50 -0.16 -44.66 -7.19
N THR A 51 -0.27 -45.72 -6.38
CA THR A 51 -1.36 -46.71 -6.42
C THR A 51 -2.73 -46.05 -6.21
N ARG A 52 -3.83 -46.67 -6.66
CA ARG A 52 -5.19 -46.10 -6.50
C ARG A 52 -5.54 -45.76 -5.05
N MET A 53 -5.11 -46.57 -4.08
CA MET A 53 -5.28 -46.28 -2.65
C MET A 53 -4.42 -45.10 -2.17
N ALA A 54 -3.17 -44.99 -2.61
CA ALA A 54 -2.32 -43.84 -2.28
C ALA A 54 -2.83 -42.54 -2.91
N LYS A 55 -3.41 -42.60 -4.12
CA LYS A 55 -4.12 -41.48 -4.76
C LYS A 55 -5.33 -41.04 -3.93
N LEU A 56 -6.14 -41.98 -3.43
CA LEU A 56 -7.23 -41.68 -2.50
C LEU A 56 -6.71 -41.06 -1.18
N GLY A 57 -5.63 -41.61 -0.60
CA GLY A 57 -5.00 -41.07 0.60
C GLY A 57 -4.46 -39.64 0.44
N ALA A 58 -3.78 -39.33 -0.67
CA ALA A 58 -3.32 -37.99 -1.02
C ALA A 58 -4.50 -37.00 -1.22
N THR A 59 -5.63 -37.52 -1.72
CA THR A 59 -6.88 -36.77 -1.90
C THR A 59 -7.48 -36.34 -0.55
N PHE A 60 -7.49 -37.21 0.47
CA PHE A 60 -7.88 -36.84 1.83
C PHE A 60 -6.83 -36.00 2.57
N GLY A 61 -5.53 -36.26 2.31
CA GLY A 61 -4.42 -35.45 2.82
C GLY A 61 -4.46 -33.99 2.36
N THR A 62 -5.15 -33.70 1.25
CA THR A 62 -5.39 -32.33 0.80
C THR A 62 -6.22 -31.53 1.81
N ILE A 63 -7.21 -32.16 2.46
CA ILE A 63 -8.05 -31.54 3.49
C ILE A 63 -7.20 -31.24 4.74
N TRP A 64 -6.48 -32.25 5.23
CA TRP A 64 -5.54 -32.13 6.34
C TRP A 64 -4.48 -33.23 6.27
N SER A 65 -3.20 -32.84 6.21
CA SER A 65 -2.09 -33.78 6.10
C SER A 65 -1.23 -33.81 7.37
N TRP A 66 -1.35 -34.87 8.16
CA TRP A 66 -0.50 -35.07 9.33
C TRP A 66 0.98 -35.28 8.97
N SER A 67 1.28 -35.87 7.81
CA SER A 67 2.66 -35.97 7.33
C SER A 67 3.22 -34.58 7.02
N SER A 68 2.46 -33.74 6.31
CA SER A 68 2.92 -32.38 6.00
C SER A 68 3.10 -31.52 7.26
N TYR A 69 2.25 -31.68 8.27
CA TYR A 69 2.44 -31.07 9.59
C TYR A 69 3.76 -31.51 10.24
N ARG A 70 4.02 -32.83 10.29
CA ARG A 70 5.24 -33.39 10.91
C ARG A 70 6.51 -32.97 10.15
N ASP A 71 6.48 -33.07 8.83
CA ASP A 71 7.59 -32.71 7.94
C ASP A 71 7.92 -31.23 8.07
N MET A 72 6.90 -30.36 8.10
CA MET A 72 7.09 -28.92 8.28
C MET A 72 7.69 -28.61 9.67
N ARG A 73 7.25 -29.26 10.75
CA ARG A 73 7.88 -29.08 12.07
C ARG A 73 9.34 -29.54 12.07
N ALA A 74 9.65 -30.69 11.47
CA ALA A 74 11.02 -31.19 11.37
C ALA A 74 11.91 -30.24 10.58
N PHE A 75 11.39 -29.71 9.46
CA PHE A 75 12.06 -28.71 8.65
C PHE A 75 12.32 -27.42 9.43
N ILE A 76 11.31 -26.88 10.14
CA ILE A 76 11.45 -25.66 10.95
C ILE A 76 12.44 -25.86 12.10
N ARG A 77 12.42 -27.01 12.76
CA ARG A 77 13.37 -27.31 13.87
C ARG A 77 14.82 -27.42 13.40
N SER A 78 15.01 -28.01 12.22
CA SER A 78 16.36 -28.22 11.66
C SER A 78 16.94 -26.90 11.14
N ASN A 79 16.11 -26.08 10.49
CA ASN A 79 16.55 -24.85 9.87
C ASN A 79 16.40 -23.62 10.80
N LYS A 80 15.56 -23.65 11.83
CA LYS A 80 15.30 -22.52 12.75
C LYS A 80 15.04 -21.18 12.03
N PRO A 81 14.08 -21.11 11.09
CA PRO A 81 13.75 -19.86 10.41
C PRO A 81 13.08 -18.85 11.35
N ASP A 82 13.32 -17.56 11.12
CA ASP A 82 12.64 -16.45 11.78
C ASP A 82 11.22 -16.23 11.22
N ILE A 83 11.00 -16.54 9.95
CA ILE A 83 9.72 -16.40 9.24
C ILE A 83 9.49 -17.62 8.34
N VAL A 84 8.25 -18.11 8.28
CA VAL A 84 7.80 -19.03 7.22
C VAL A 84 6.88 -18.28 6.24
N HIS A 85 7.33 -18.12 5.00
CA HIS A 85 6.60 -17.45 3.94
C HIS A 85 6.15 -18.46 2.88
N PHE A 86 4.84 -18.68 2.83
CA PHE A 86 4.18 -19.61 1.92
C PHE A 86 3.78 -18.91 0.62
N HIS A 87 4.17 -19.48 -0.51
CA HIS A 87 3.68 -19.08 -1.84
C HIS A 87 2.54 -19.99 -2.28
N ASN A 88 2.63 -21.28 -1.97
CA ASN A 88 1.60 -22.24 -2.34
C ASN A 88 1.60 -23.49 -1.48
N THR A 89 0.47 -23.78 -0.84
CA THR A 89 0.28 -25.00 -0.02
C THR A 89 -0.45 -26.12 -0.75
N PHE A 90 -1.00 -25.86 -1.94
CA PHE A 90 -1.76 -26.82 -2.73
C PHE A 90 -0.92 -27.43 -3.86
N PRO A 91 -1.03 -28.74 -4.15
CA PRO A 91 -1.89 -29.74 -3.50
C PRO A 91 -1.22 -30.52 -2.35
N LEU A 92 0.10 -30.49 -2.20
CA LEU A 92 0.83 -31.49 -1.41
C LEU A 92 1.16 -31.05 0.03
N ILE A 93 1.27 -29.75 0.27
CA ILE A 93 1.78 -29.23 1.56
C ILE A 93 0.64 -29.09 2.58
N SER A 94 -0.61 -28.92 2.14
CA SER A 94 -1.81 -28.80 2.97
C SER A 94 -1.78 -27.60 3.95
N PRO A 95 -2.92 -26.99 4.30
CA PRO A 95 -2.97 -25.91 5.30
C PRO A 95 -2.47 -26.30 6.71
N SER A 96 -2.35 -27.60 7.00
CA SER A 96 -1.75 -28.10 8.24
C SER A 96 -0.32 -27.56 8.48
N ALA A 97 0.43 -27.21 7.43
CA ALA A 97 1.76 -26.62 7.54
C ALA A 97 1.77 -25.26 8.27
N TYR A 98 0.69 -24.46 8.18
CA TYR A 98 0.57 -23.22 8.96
C TYR A 98 0.51 -23.52 10.46
N TYR A 99 -0.19 -24.59 10.85
CA TYR A 99 -0.28 -25.00 12.24
C TYR A 99 1.06 -25.53 12.76
N ALA A 100 1.85 -26.19 11.91
CA ALA A 100 3.19 -26.63 12.24
C ALA A 100 4.10 -25.43 12.55
N ALA A 101 4.12 -24.41 11.69
CA ALA A 101 4.87 -23.18 11.93
C ALA A 101 4.44 -22.47 13.21
N LYS A 102 3.12 -22.30 13.41
CA LYS A 102 2.58 -21.73 14.65
C LYS A 102 2.92 -22.52 15.90
N LYS A 103 3.00 -23.85 15.81
CA LYS A 103 3.39 -24.69 16.96
C LYS A 103 4.85 -24.49 17.36
N GLU A 104 5.72 -24.18 16.41
CA GLU A 104 7.12 -23.83 16.67
C GLU A 104 7.30 -22.34 17.02
N GLY A 105 6.22 -21.57 17.15
CA GLY A 105 6.28 -20.14 17.49
C GLY A 105 6.76 -19.24 16.35
N ILE A 106 6.84 -19.76 15.13
CA ILE A 106 7.33 -18.99 13.98
C ILE A 106 6.18 -18.27 13.27
N PRO A 107 6.32 -16.98 12.96
CA PRO A 107 5.34 -16.23 12.17
C PRO A 107 5.12 -16.80 10.76
N VAL A 108 3.89 -16.63 10.26
CA VAL A 108 3.39 -17.22 9.01
C VAL A 108 2.89 -16.13 8.08
N ILE A 109 3.48 -16.05 6.89
CA ILE A 109 3.07 -15.16 5.80
C ILE A 109 2.60 -16.00 4.62
N GLN A 110 1.55 -15.58 3.91
CA GLN A 110 1.08 -16.24 2.69
C GLN A 110 0.92 -15.25 1.53
N THR A 111 1.65 -15.46 0.42
CA THR A 111 1.39 -14.75 -0.84
C THR A 111 0.28 -15.41 -1.64
N LEU A 112 -0.69 -14.62 -2.08
CA LEU A 112 -1.90 -15.04 -2.79
C LEU A 112 -1.76 -14.78 -4.29
N HIS A 113 -1.13 -15.72 -5.01
CA HIS A 113 -0.89 -15.62 -6.47
C HIS A 113 -2.17 -15.79 -7.32
N ASN A 114 -3.18 -16.44 -6.76
CA ASN A 114 -4.44 -16.72 -7.43
C ASN A 114 -5.58 -16.86 -6.40
N TYR A 115 -6.81 -17.08 -6.89
CA TYR A 115 -8.02 -17.09 -6.07
C TYR A 115 -8.39 -18.49 -5.55
N ARG A 116 -7.44 -19.44 -5.46
CA ARG A 116 -7.70 -20.84 -5.04
C ARG A 116 -8.38 -20.93 -3.68
N LEU A 117 -8.07 -19.99 -2.79
CA LEU A 117 -8.57 -19.97 -1.41
C LEU A 117 -10.01 -19.46 -1.35
N LEU A 118 -10.52 -18.91 -2.45
CA LEU A 118 -11.89 -18.47 -2.64
C LEU A 118 -12.71 -19.47 -3.47
N CYS A 119 -12.09 -20.11 -4.46
CA CYS A 119 -12.75 -20.96 -5.44
C CYS A 119 -11.89 -22.18 -5.79
N PRO A 120 -12.45 -23.41 -5.81
CA PRO A 120 -11.72 -24.61 -6.23
C PRO A 120 -11.06 -24.51 -7.62
N GLY A 121 -11.66 -23.73 -8.53
CA GLY A 121 -11.09 -23.48 -9.86
C GLY A 121 -9.89 -22.53 -9.86
N GLY A 122 -9.72 -21.70 -8.82
CA GLY A 122 -8.57 -20.79 -8.65
C GLY A 122 -8.51 -19.55 -9.53
N ALA A 123 -9.25 -19.49 -10.64
CA ALA A 123 -9.25 -18.37 -11.57
C ALA A 123 -10.52 -17.49 -11.53
N LEU A 124 -11.53 -17.85 -10.70
CA LEU A 124 -12.86 -17.22 -10.69
C LEU A 124 -13.44 -17.08 -12.11
N PHE A 125 -13.33 -18.16 -12.90
CA PHE A 125 -13.64 -18.16 -14.32
C PHE A 125 -14.34 -19.46 -14.71
N ARG A 126 -15.35 -19.37 -15.58
CA ARG A 126 -16.11 -20.52 -16.08
C ARG A 126 -16.75 -20.19 -17.42
N LYS A 127 -16.78 -21.13 -18.37
CA LYS A 127 -17.49 -20.98 -19.67
C LYS A 127 -17.19 -19.64 -20.37
N SER A 128 -15.93 -19.23 -20.40
CA SER A 128 -15.49 -17.99 -21.04
C SER A 128 -15.93 -16.68 -20.36
N GLU A 129 -16.43 -16.75 -19.14
CA GLU A 129 -16.88 -15.59 -18.36
C GLU A 129 -16.36 -15.63 -16.91
N VAL A 130 -16.32 -14.46 -16.28
CA VAL A 130 -16.04 -14.31 -14.85
C VAL A 130 -17.12 -15.01 -14.03
N CYS A 131 -16.70 -15.71 -12.97
CA CYS A 131 -17.59 -16.42 -12.07
C CYS A 131 -17.22 -16.20 -10.59
N GLU A 132 -18.07 -15.46 -9.88
CA GLU A 132 -17.92 -15.16 -8.44
C GLU A 132 -18.86 -15.99 -7.54
N ARG A 133 -19.58 -17.00 -8.08
CA ARG A 133 -20.57 -17.78 -7.30
C ARG A 133 -20.01 -18.45 -6.03
N CYS A 134 -18.70 -18.74 -6.00
CA CYS A 134 -18.05 -19.31 -4.79
C CYS A 134 -17.79 -18.25 -3.70
N ILE A 135 -17.73 -16.98 -4.08
CA ILE A 135 -17.63 -15.83 -3.17
C ILE A 135 -19.03 -15.44 -2.70
N ASP A 136 -19.96 -15.22 -3.64
CA ASP A 136 -21.28 -14.66 -3.36
C ASP A 136 -22.27 -15.68 -2.77
N GLN A 137 -22.03 -16.97 -2.98
CA GLN A 137 -22.97 -18.02 -2.59
C GLN A 137 -22.26 -19.12 -1.79
N SER A 138 -21.86 -20.21 -2.45
CA SER A 138 -21.31 -21.40 -1.78
C SER A 138 -20.38 -22.19 -2.68
N LEU A 139 -19.41 -22.87 -2.06
CA LEU A 139 -18.46 -23.75 -2.73
C LEU A 139 -19.12 -24.96 -3.42
N ILE A 140 -20.37 -25.31 -3.05
CA ILE A 140 -21.11 -26.42 -3.68
C ILE A 140 -21.29 -26.23 -5.19
N HIS A 141 -21.33 -24.97 -5.66
CA HIS A 141 -21.41 -24.66 -7.09
C HIS A 141 -20.21 -25.20 -7.86
N ALA A 142 -19.00 -25.06 -7.31
CA ALA A 142 -17.80 -25.59 -7.93
C ALA A 142 -17.79 -27.12 -8.01
N VAL A 143 -18.48 -27.79 -7.07
CA VAL A 143 -18.67 -29.25 -7.08
C VAL A 143 -19.63 -29.67 -8.18
N ARG A 144 -20.84 -29.08 -8.23
CA ARG A 144 -21.86 -29.37 -9.25
C ARG A 144 -21.33 -29.18 -10.66
N LEU A 145 -20.54 -28.11 -10.85
CA LEU A 145 -19.95 -27.74 -12.12
C LEU A 145 -18.62 -28.44 -12.42
N GLY A 146 -18.01 -29.15 -11.48
CA GLY A 146 -16.70 -29.79 -11.68
C GLY A 146 -15.60 -28.78 -12.03
N CYS A 147 -15.54 -27.63 -11.33
CA CYS A 147 -14.60 -26.55 -11.63
C CYS A 147 -13.10 -26.88 -11.45
N TYR A 148 -12.74 -27.96 -10.77
CA TYR A 148 -11.35 -28.41 -10.67
C TYR A 148 -11.13 -29.65 -11.54
N ARG A 149 -10.21 -29.53 -12.52
CA ARG A 149 -9.85 -30.59 -13.48
C ARG A 149 -11.05 -31.26 -14.16
N SER A 150 -12.12 -30.49 -14.41
CA SER A 150 -13.36 -30.97 -15.01
C SER A 150 -13.99 -32.17 -14.25
N SER A 151 -13.73 -32.32 -12.95
CA SER A 151 -14.15 -33.46 -12.14
C SER A 151 -14.94 -33.02 -10.93
N ARG A 152 -16.19 -33.48 -10.81
CA ARG A 152 -17.06 -33.20 -9.65
C ARG A 152 -16.46 -33.72 -8.35
N LEU A 153 -15.89 -34.94 -8.39
CA LEU A 153 -15.25 -35.56 -7.22
C LEU A 153 -14.03 -34.76 -6.76
N GLN A 154 -13.12 -34.41 -7.67
CA GLN A 154 -11.93 -33.64 -7.30
C GLN A 154 -12.30 -32.21 -6.86
N SER A 155 -13.31 -31.59 -7.48
CA SER A 155 -13.88 -30.33 -6.98
C SER A 155 -14.43 -30.46 -5.57
N ALA A 156 -15.12 -31.56 -5.24
CA ALA A 156 -15.66 -31.80 -3.90
C ALA A 156 -14.55 -31.81 -2.85
N VAL A 157 -13.44 -32.50 -3.14
CA VAL A 157 -12.28 -32.58 -2.24
C VAL A 157 -11.71 -31.19 -1.94
N VAL A 158 -11.48 -30.38 -2.98
CA VAL A 158 -10.98 -29.01 -2.80
C VAL A 158 -11.99 -28.14 -2.08
N ALA A 159 -13.28 -28.25 -2.41
CA ALA A 159 -14.35 -27.51 -1.74
C ALA A 159 -14.46 -27.86 -0.25
N VAL A 160 -14.36 -29.15 0.11
CA VAL A 160 -14.33 -29.62 1.50
C VAL A 160 -13.10 -29.07 2.22
N MET A 161 -11.92 -29.12 1.60
CA MET A 161 -10.70 -28.53 2.17
C MET A 161 -10.89 -27.04 2.48
N LEU A 162 -11.42 -26.26 1.53
CA LEU A 162 -11.65 -24.83 1.71
C LEU A 162 -12.69 -24.55 2.80
N ALA A 163 -13.82 -25.27 2.78
CA ALA A 163 -14.90 -25.13 3.76
C ALA A 163 -14.43 -25.49 5.17
N PHE A 164 -13.71 -26.61 5.31
CA PHE A 164 -13.15 -27.07 6.58
C PHE A 164 -12.16 -26.05 7.17
N ASN A 165 -11.21 -25.57 6.37
CA ASN A 165 -10.21 -24.59 6.82
C ASN A 165 -10.84 -23.21 7.12
N ARG A 166 -11.94 -22.85 6.46
CA ARG A 166 -12.75 -21.66 6.81
C ARG A 166 -13.45 -21.87 8.16
N TRP A 167 -14.07 -23.03 8.36
CA TRP A 167 -14.81 -23.36 9.59
C TRP A 167 -13.91 -23.38 10.83
N ILE A 168 -12.73 -24.02 10.76
CA ILE A 168 -11.78 -24.04 11.89
C ILE A 168 -10.97 -22.74 12.03
N GLY A 169 -11.25 -21.74 11.18
CA GLY A 169 -10.63 -20.43 11.20
C GLY A 169 -9.15 -20.42 10.83
N THR A 170 -8.66 -21.38 10.03
CA THR A 170 -7.25 -21.45 9.60
C THR A 170 -6.80 -20.13 8.99
N TRP A 171 -7.56 -19.61 8.04
CA TRP A 171 -7.24 -18.39 7.31
C TRP A 171 -7.22 -17.15 8.22
N ASN A 172 -8.05 -17.14 9.26
CA ASN A 172 -8.21 -16.00 10.15
C ASN A 172 -7.33 -16.08 11.40
N ARG A 173 -6.75 -17.25 11.71
CA ARG A 173 -6.05 -17.48 13.00
C ARG A 173 -4.64 -18.01 12.85
N LYS A 174 -4.26 -18.58 11.71
CA LYS A 174 -2.96 -19.26 11.52
C LYS A 174 -2.03 -18.57 10.55
N VAL A 175 -2.52 -17.60 9.80
CA VAL A 175 -1.71 -16.72 8.95
C VAL A 175 -1.68 -15.33 9.60
N ASP A 176 -0.47 -14.80 9.81
CA ASP A 176 -0.26 -13.48 10.42
C ASP A 176 -0.46 -12.36 9.42
N ARG A 177 0.03 -12.56 8.20
CA ARG A 177 -0.14 -11.63 7.08
C ARG A 177 -0.34 -12.36 5.76
N TYR A 178 -1.19 -11.78 4.93
CA TYR A 178 -1.37 -12.15 3.54
C TYR A 178 -0.72 -11.11 2.65
N ILE A 179 -0.06 -11.56 1.59
CA ILE A 179 0.37 -10.69 0.50
C ILE A 179 -0.58 -10.92 -0.66
N VAL A 180 -1.25 -9.87 -1.14
CA VAL A 180 -1.95 -9.85 -2.42
C VAL A 180 -1.21 -8.96 -3.40
N LEU A 181 -1.41 -9.18 -4.69
CA LEU A 181 -0.62 -8.51 -5.72
C LEU A 181 -1.26 -7.20 -6.21
N THR A 182 -2.54 -6.98 -5.92
CA THR A 182 -3.33 -5.81 -6.34
C THR A 182 -4.39 -5.45 -5.30
N GLU A 183 -4.87 -4.21 -5.31
CA GLU A 183 -5.98 -3.77 -4.45
C GLU A 183 -7.29 -4.46 -4.87
N PHE A 184 -7.48 -4.71 -6.17
CA PHE A 184 -8.58 -5.52 -6.68
C PHE A 184 -8.61 -6.91 -6.03
N ALA A 185 -7.45 -7.59 -5.97
CA ALA A 185 -7.36 -8.89 -5.31
C ALA A 185 -7.67 -8.75 -3.81
N LYS A 186 -7.13 -7.72 -3.13
CA LYS A 186 -7.45 -7.41 -1.73
C LYS A 186 -8.97 -7.38 -1.50
N GLN A 187 -9.69 -6.59 -2.29
CA GLN A 187 -11.15 -6.46 -2.19
C GLN A 187 -11.87 -7.81 -2.35
N LYS A 188 -11.44 -8.68 -3.26
CA LYS A 188 -12.04 -10.02 -3.43
C LYS A 188 -11.82 -10.93 -2.22
N PHE A 189 -10.63 -10.89 -1.61
CA PHE A 189 -10.33 -11.65 -0.40
C PHE A 189 -11.10 -11.10 0.81
N VAL A 190 -11.16 -9.78 0.99
CA VAL A 190 -11.94 -9.13 2.06
C VAL A 190 -13.43 -9.48 1.94
N LYS A 191 -14.01 -9.35 0.73
CA LYS A 191 -15.40 -9.74 0.44
C LYS A 191 -15.68 -11.22 0.79
N SER A 192 -14.66 -12.07 0.74
CA SER A 192 -14.76 -13.50 1.07
C SER A 192 -14.50 -13.84 2.54
N GLY A 193 -14.34 -12.82 3.41
CA GLY A 193 -14.19 -12.96 4.86
C GLY A 193 -12.76 -13.05 5.36
N PHE A 194 -11.76 -12.64 4.56
CA PHE A 194 -10.38 -12.49 5.02
C PHE A 194 -10.22 -11.16 5.80
N PRO A 195 -9.41 -11.14 6.86
CA PRO A 195 -9.18 -9.95 7.68
C PRO A 195 -8.39 -8.88 6.89
N GLU A 196 -9.03 -7.73 6.63
CA GLU A 196 -8.44 -6.65 5.83
C GLU A 196 -7.12 -6.15 6.43
N GLU A 197 -7.06 -6.02 7.76
CA GLU A 197 -5.90 -5.52 8.49
C GLU A 197 -4.66 -6.42 8.39
N ARG A 198 -4.83 -7.64 7.86
CA ARG A 198 -3.75 -8.59 7.63
C ARG A 198 -3.37 -8.72 6.16
N ILE A 199 -4.08 -8.08 5.24
CA ILE A 199 -3.79 -8.14 3.82
C ILE A 199 -2.89 -6.97 3.44
N TRP A 200 -1.72 -7.31 2.91
CA TRP A 200 -0.70 -6.39 2.45
C TRP A 200 -0.61 -6.42 0.94
N VAL A 201 -0.68 -5.27 0.28
CA VAL A 201 -0.59 -5.20 -1.18
C VAL A 201 0.86 -5.01 -1.60
N LYS A 202 1.42 -6.03 -2.26
CA LYS A 202 2.77 -6.03 -2.82
C LYS A 202 2.75 -6.61 -4.23
N PRO A 203 2.86 -5.78 -5.28
CA PRO A 203 2.88 -6.26 -6.65
C PRO A 203 4.10 -7.15 -6.91
N ASN A 204 4.08 -7.88 -8.03
CA ASN A 204 5.30 -8.55 -8.50
C ASN A 204 6.31 -7.51 -9.02
N PHE A 205 7.56 -7.92 -9.08
CA PHE A 205 8.66 -7.06 -9.51
C PHE A 205 9.50 -7.75 -10.58
N ARG A 206 10.40 -6.97 -11.19
CA ARG A 206 11.45 -7.49 -12.06
C ARG A 206 12.76 -6.77 -11.79
N SER A 207 13.87 -7.48 -11.94
CA SER A 207 15.19 -6.86 -11.96
C SER A 207 15.31 -5.90 -13.14
N SER A 208 15.77 -4.68 -12.87
CA SER A 208 16.09 -3.72 -13.93
C SER A 208 17.54 -3.94 -14.36
N HIS A 209 17.75 -4.35 -15.61
CA HIS A 209 19.06 -4.18 -16.23
C HIS A 209 19.04 -2.81 -16.92
N ARG A 210 19.80 -1.85 -16.41
CA ARG A 210 19.94 -0.52 -17.05
C ARG A 210 20.41 -0.61 -18.52
N ASN A 211 20.92 -1.77 -18.95
CA ASN A 211 21.50 -2.04 -20.26
C ASN A 211 20.58 -2.71 -21.28
N THR A 212 19.27 -2.91 -21.04
CA THR A 212 18.38 -3.27 -22.16
C THR A 212 18.16 -2.03 -23.02
N SER A 213 19.02 -1.88 -24.04
CA SER A 213 18.87 -0.90 -25.10
C SER A 213 17.47 -1.03 -25.68
N THR A 214 16.61 -0.04 -25.41
CA THR A 214 15.37 0.09 -26.15
C THR A 214 15.77 0.60 -27.53
N PRO A 215 15.34 -0.04 -28.63
CA PRO A 215 15.56 0.52 -29.96
C PRO A 215 15.01 1.94 -30.01
N ASP A 216 15.72 2.88 -30.64
CA ASP A 216 15.25 4.26 -30.81
C ASP A 216 13.93 4.32 -31.60
N ASN A 217 13.72 3.35 -32.52
CA ASN A 217 12.47 3.14 -33.23
C ASN A 217 11.96 1.72 -32.97
N LYS A 218 10.76 1.61 -32.40
CA LYS A 218 10.07 0.31 -32.25
C LYS A 218 9.51 -0.15 -33.60
N ALA A 219 9.39 -1.46 -33.75
CA ALA A 219 8.77 -2.06 -34.92
C ALA A 219 7.24 -1.92 -34.85
N GLU A 220 6.62 -1.70 -36.01
CA GLU A 220 5.17 -1.50 -36.18
C GLU A 220 4.39 -2.82 -36.07
N PHE A 221 4.48 -3.49 -34.91
CA PHE A 221 3.67 -4.66 -34.61
C PHE A 221 3.14 -4.67 -33.17
N PHE A 222 2.01 -5.34 -33.01
CA PHE A 222 1.37 -5.63 -31.74
C PHE A 222 1.78 -7.02 -31.27
N LEU A 223 2.08 -7.16 -29.98
CA LEU A 223 2.58 -8.39 -29.41
C LEU A 223 1.56 -8.99 -28.45
N TYR A 224 1.35 -10.30 -28.53
CA TYR A 224 0.74 -11.09 -27.47
C TYR A 224 1.78 -12.05 -26.90
N VAL A 225 1.87 -12.12 -25.57
CA VAL A 225 2.72 -13.08 -24.85
C VAL A 225 1.90 -13.79 -23.79
N GLY A 226 1.71 -15.10 -23.93
CA GLY A 226 0.93 -15.87 -22.97
C GLY A 226 0.55 -17.27 -23.45
N ARG A 227 -0.10 -18.02 -22.56
CA ARG A 227 -0.63 -19.35 -22.87
C ARG A 227 -1.81 -19.22 -23.83
N LEU A 228 -1.85 -20.05 -24.87
CA LEU A 228 -2.94 -20.08 -25.84
C LEU A 228 -4.12 -20.89 -25.29
N SER A 229 -4.94 -20.23 -24.48
CA SER A 229 -6.09 -20.81 -23.79
C SER A 229 -7.27 -19.84 -23.66
N ALA A 230 -8.47 -20.39 -23.53
CA ALA A 230 -9.72 -19.64 -23.46
C ALA A 230 -9.73 -18.51 -22.42
N GLU A 231 -9.17 -18.72 -21.23
CA GLU A 231 -9.13 -17.69 -20.17
C GLU A 231 -8.25 -16.47 -20.53
N LYS A 232 -7.32 -16.66 -21.47
CA LYS A 232 -6.46 -15.58 -21.97
C LYS A 232 -7.10 -14.79 -23.09
N GLY A 233 -8.30 -15.13 -23.57
CA GLY A 233 -9.05 -14.33 -24.56
C GLY A 233 -8.40 -14.20 -25.94
N ILE A 234 -7.39 -15.02 -26.24
CA ILE A 234 -6.62 -14.93 -27.48
C ILE A 234 -7.48 -15.25 -28.72
N LYS A 235 -8.54 -16.04 -28.57
CA LYS A 235 -9.47 -16.36 -29.66
C LYS A 235 -10.19 -15.10 -30.16
N GLN A 236 -10.73 -14.30 -29.25
CA GLN A 236 -11.37 -13.02 -29.59
C GLN A 236 -10.37 -12.07 -30.24
N LEU A 237 -9.15 -11.98 -29.71
CA LEU A 237 -8.09 -11.16 -30.30
C LEU A 237 -7.79 -11.55 -31.76
N VAL A 238 -7.57 -12.85 -32.03
CA VAL A 238 -7.32 -13.35 -33.39
C VAL A 238 -8.52 -13.09 -34.30
N GLN A 239 -9.75 -13.32 -33.82
CA GLN A 239 -10.97 -13.05 -34.58
C GLN A 239 -11.11 -11.56 -34.96
N THR A 240 -10.82 -10.65 -34.04
CA THR A 240 -10.81 -9.21 -34.35
C THR A 240 -9.70 -8.86 -35.34
N TRP A 241 -8.53 -9.50 -35.23
CA TRP A 241 -7.41 -9.24 -36.15
C TRP A 241 -7.69 -9.68 -37.59
N MET A 242 -8.58 -10.65 -37.79
CA MET A 242 -9.05 -11.03 -39.12
C MET A 242 -9.78 -9.88 -39.83
N LEU A 243 -10.42 -8.99 -39.07
CA LEU A 243 -11.19 -7.84 -39.58
C LEU A 243 -10.35 -6.59 -39.83
N LEU A 244 -9.13 -6.53 -39.27
CA LEU A 244 -8.23 -5.39 -39.43
C LEU A 244 -7.51 -5.44 -40.79
N GLU A 245 -7.06 -4.26 -41.24
CA GLU A 245 -6.22 -4.11 -42.43
C GLU A 245 -4.87 -4.83 -42.26
N GLU A 246 -4.25 -5.22 -43.38
CA GLU A 246 -3.03 -6.04 -43.37
C GLU A 246 -1.78 -5.29 -42.92
N ASP A 247 -1.82 -3.96 -42.84
CA ASP A 247 -0.74 -3.12 -42.31
C ASP A 247 -0.53 -3.33 -40.81
N LYS A 248 -1.57 -3.72 -40.05
CA LYS A 248 -1.48 -3.99 -38.61
C LYS A 248 -0.96 -5.40 -38.34
N LYS A 249 0.32 -5.55 -37.99
CA LYS A 249 0.91 -6.86 -37.70
C LYS A 249 0.66 -7.31 -36.26
N LEU A 250 0.21 -8.54 -36.05
CA LEU A 250 0.10 -9.21 -34.75
C LEU A 250 1.12 -10.35 -34.65
N VAL A 251 1.94 -10.33 -33.60
CA VAL A 251 2.89 -11.38 -33.26
C VAL A 251 2.42 -12.09 -31.99
N ILE A 252 2.28 -13.41 -32.05
CA ILE A 252 1.77 -14.26 -30.97
C ILE A 252 2.90 -15.16 -30.48
N VAL A 253 3.31 -14.98 -29.23
CA VAL A 253 4.34 -15.78 -28.55
C VAL A 253 3.72 -16.59 -27.44
N GLY A 254 3.91 -17.91 -27.49
CA GLY A 254 3.37 -18.87 -26.54
C GLY A 254 2.83 -20.13 -27.21
N ASP A 255 2.44 -21.08 -26.37
CA ASP A 255 1.81 -22.34 -26.75
C ASP A 255 0.58 -22.59 -25.86
N GLY A 256 -0.25 -23.56 -26.23
CA GLY A 256 -1.41 -23.90 -25.43
C GLY A 256 -2.42 -24.81 -26.14
N PRO A 257 -3.44 -25.27 -25.42
CA PRO A 257 -4.46 -26.17 -25.95
C PRO A 257 -5.17 -25.64 -27.20
N ASP A 258 -5.30 -24.32 -27.33
CA ASP A 258 -6.09 -23.70 -28.40
C ASP A 258 -5.23 -23.36 -29.65
N GLU A 259 -3.92 -23.67 -29.64
CA GLU A 259 -2.99 -23.26 -30.71
C GLU A 259 -3.44 -23.67 -32.12
N GLN A 260 -3.87 -24.93 -32.28
CA GLN A 260 -4.29 -25.46 -33.59
C GLN A 260 -5.57 -24.78 -34.10
N GLU A 261 -6.53 -24.54 -33.21
CA GLU A 261 -7.76 -23.83 -33.55
C GLU A 261 -7.45 -22.39 -33.98
N LEU A 262 -6.59 -21.69 -33.24
CA LEU A 262 -6.19 -20.31 -33.54
C LEU A 262 -5.46 -20.19 -34.89
N LYS A 263 -4.55 -21.11 -35.19
CA LYS A 263 -3.87 -21.17 -36.49
C LYS A 263 -4.84 -21.41 -37.64
N GLN A 264 -5.87 -22.22 -37.42
CA GLN A 264 -6.91 -22.47 -38.41
C GLN A 264 -7.80 -21.24 -38.62
N ILE A 265 -8.15 -20.49 -37.57
CA ILE A 265 -8.89 -19.22 -37.66
C ILE A 265 -8.07 -18.18 -38.44
N ALA A 266 -6.77 -18.09 -38.17
CA ALA A 266 -5.86 -17.14 -38.82
C ALA A 266 -5.44 -17.55 -40.25
N LYS A 267 -5.92 -18.69 -40.77
CA LYS A 267 -5.51 -19.22 -42.06
C LYS A 267 -5.83 -18.21 -43.18
N GLY A 268 -4.80 -17.86 -43.97
CA GLY A 268 -4.92 -16.92 -45.08
C GLY A 268 -4.69 -15.45 -44.70
N LYS A 269 -4.43 -15.14 -43.42
CA LYS A 269 -4.12 -13.78 -42.97
C LYS A 269 -2.61 -13.60 -42.74
N ALA A 270 -1.93 -12.88 -43.63
CA ALA A 270 -0.47 -12.77 -43.62
C ALA A 270 0.09 -11.92 -42.46
N ASN A 271 -0.73 -11.03 -41.87
CA ASN A 271 -0.31 -10.12 -40.80
C ASN A 271 -0.39 -10.74 -39.38
N ILE A 272 -0.75 -12.03 -39.24
CA ILE A 272 -0.77 -12.74 -37.95
C ILE A 272 0.34 -13.80 -37.92
N ALA A 273 1.33 -13.61 -37.05
CA ALA A 273 2.49 -14.50 -36.93
C ALA A 273 2.49 -15.26 -35.60
N PHE A 274 2.42 -16.59 -35.67
CA PHE A 274 2.59 -17.48 -34.51
C PHE A 274 4.05 -17.90 -34.38
N LEU A 275 4.71 -17.48 -33.30
CA LEU A 275 6.11 -17.80 -33.05
C LEU A 275 6.32 -19.03 -32.15
N GLY A 276 5.25 -19.57 -31.56
CA GLY A 276 5.32 -20.65 -30.58
C GLY A 276 5.97 -20.21 -29.27
N LYS A 277 6.31 -21.17 -28.40
CA LYS A 277 7.02 -20.91 -27.15
C LYS A 277 8.45 -20.40 -27.41
N ARG A 278 8.86 -19.38 -26.66
CA ARG A 278 10.20 -18.77 -26.73
C ARG A 278 10.83 -18.67 -25.35
N ASP A 279 12.15 -18.58 -25.30
CA ASP A 279 12.89 -18.33 -24.07
C ASP A 279 12.72 -16.89 -23.58
N SER A 280 13.06 -16.63 -22.32
CA SER A 280 12.85 -15.33 -21.68
C SER A 280 13.60 -14.19 -22.37
N SER A 281 14.79 -14.43 -22.94
CA SER A 281 15.56 -13.39 -23.60
C SER A 281 14.94 -13.01 -24.94
N SER A 282 14.47 -13.99 -25.70
CA SER A 282 13.73 -13.79 -26.94
C SER A 282 12.42 -13.05 -26.68
N VAL A 283 11.66 -13.41 -25.63
CA VAL A 283 10.42 -12.71 -25.25
C VAL A 283 10.69 -11.24 -24.97
N MET A 284 11.72 -10.93 -24.16
CA MET A 284 12.07 -9.54 -23.85
C MET A 284 12.50 -8.73 -25.07
N ARG A 285 13.21 -9.36 -26.03
CA ARG A 285 13.57 -8.71 -27.30
C ARG A 285 12.32 -8.34 -28.09
N HIS A 286 11.38 -9.27 -28.26
CA HIS A 286 10.12 -9.00 -28.94
C HIS A 286 9.31 -7.93 -28.20
N MET A 287 9.30 -7.94 -26.87
CA MET A 287 8.65 -6.88 -26.10
C MET A 287 9.28 -5.52 -26.35
N ALA A 288 10.61 -5.42 -26.36
CA ALA A 288 11.33 -4.16 -26.59
C ALA A 288 11.12 -3.61 -28.00
N GLU A 289 10.95 -4.50 -28.99
CA GLU A 289 10.68 -4.16 -30.38
C GLU A 289 9.20 -3.85 -30.65
N ALA A 290 8.27 -4.45 -29.92
CA ALA A 290 6.84 -4.28 -30.14
C ALA A 290 6.36 -2.86 -29.82
N ARG A 291 5.45 -2.34 -30.65
CA ARG A 291 4.80 -1.05 -30.42
C ARG A 291 3.88 -1.10 -29.21
N PHE A 292 3.03 -2.13 -29.14
CA PHE A 292 2.14 -2.37 -27.99
C PHE A 292 2.11 -3.86 -27.61
N LEU A 293 1.99 -4.15 -26.32
CA LEU A 293 1.58 -5.47 -25.84
C LEU A 293 0.05 -5.51 -25.73
N ILE A 294 -0.60 -6.57 -26.20
CA ILE A 294 -2.03 -6.80 -26.04
C ILE A 294 -2.24 -7.91 -25.01
N THR A 295 -3.08 -7.63 -24.00
CA THR A 295 -3.46 -8.56 -22.94
C THR A 295 -4.99 -8.77 -22.94
N PRO A 296 -5.49 -9.72 -23.75
CA PRO A 296 -6.92 -9.93 -23.96
C PRO A 296 -7.61 -10.78 -22.88
N SER A 297 -6.97 -11.01 -21.72
CA SER A 297 -7.49 -11.96 -20.73
C SER A 297 -8.92 -11.64 -20.30
N VAL A 298 -9.74 -12.70 -20.22
CA VAL A 298 -11.16 -12.64 -19.88
C VAL A 298 -11.46 -13.14 -18.47
N CYS A 299 -10.43 -13.63 -17.77
CA CYS A 299 -10.47 -13.98 -16.36
C CYS A 299 -9.83 -12.90 -15.48
N TYR A 300 -10.06 -12.99 -14.18
CA TYR A 300 -9.27 -12.23 -13.21
C TYR A 300 -7.85 -12.78 -13.14
N GLU A 301 -6.91 -12.02 -13.69
CA GLU A 301 -5.48 -12.26 -13.53
C GLU A 301 -5.08 -11.94 -12.08
N GLY A 302 -4.12 -12.68 -11.51
CA GLY A 302 -3.50 -12.30 -10.24
C GLY A 302 -2.65 -11.05 -10.43
N PHE A 303 -1.53 -11.21 -11.13
CA PHE A 303 -0.66 -10.12 -11.57
C PHE A 303 0.15 -10.57 -12.79
N PRO A 304 -0.24 -10.19 -14.02
CA PRO A 304 0.38 -10.72 -15.23
C PRO A 304 1.81 -10.17 -15.41
N MET A 305 2.80 -11.05 -15.30
CA MET A 305 4.21 -10.68 -15.47
C MET A 305 4.50 -10.01 -16.82
N ALA A 306 3.79 -10.41 -17.88
CA ALA A 306 3.97 -9.84 -19.21
C ALA A 306 3.79 -8.32 -19.25
N ILE A 307 2.91 -7.75 -18.40
CA ILE A 307 2.69 -6.30 -18.34
C ILE A 307 3.90 -5.59 -17.76
N ILE A 308 4.47 -6.06 -16.65
CA ILE A 308 5.64 -5.42 -16.06
C ILE A 308 6.92 -5.71 -16.84
N GLU A 309 6.99 -6.83 -17.56
CA GLU A 309 8.04 -7.10 -18.54
C GLU A 309 7.97 -6.06 -19.68
N ALA A 310 6.79 -5.80 -20.25
CA ALA A 310 6.59 -4.76 -21.25
C ALA A 310 6.94 -3.36 -20.72
N TYR A 311 6.47 -2.99 -19.52
CA TYR A 311 6.81 -1.70 -18.92
C TYR A 311 8.32 -1.52 -18.71
N SER A 312 9.04 -2.60 -18.35
CA SER A 312 10.49 -2.55 -18.14
C SER A 312 11.30 -2.18 -19.39
N VAL A 313 10.74 -2.41 -20.58
CA VAL A 313 11.32 -2.03 -21.88
C VAL A 313 10.50 -0.94 -22.58
N GLY A 314 9.68 -0.23 -21.80
CA GLY A 314 8.90 0.91 -22.28
C GLY A 314 7.83 0.58 -23.31
N THR A 315 7.23 -0.60 -23.27
CA THR A 315 6.15 -0.99 -24.19
C THR A 315 4.80 -0.76 -23.53
N PRO A 316 3.99 0.19 -24.03
CA PRO A 316 2.62 0.40 -23.56
C PRO A 316 1.73 -0.82 -23.78
N VAL A 317 0.64 -0.90 -23.01
CA VAL A 317 -0.21 -2.10 -22.97
C VAL A 317 -1.65 -1.77 -23.36
N ILE A 318 -2.23 -2.57 -24.24
CA ILE A 318 -3.68 -2.62 -24.48
C ILE A 318 -4.22 -3.80 -23.69
N CYS A 319 -5.21 -3.59 -22.83
CA CYS A 319 -5.76 -4.67 -22.00
C CYS A 319 -7.29 -4.66 -21.98
N ASN A 320 -7.87 -5.83 -21.73
CA ASN A 320 -9.29 -5.91 -21.44
C ASN A 320 -9.62 -5.11 -20.15
N GLN A 321 -10.76 -4.42 -20.11
CA GLN A 321 -11.19 -3.62 -18.96
C GLN A 321 -11.76 -4.52 -17.85
N ILE A 322 -10.87 -5.24 -17.16
CA ILE A 322 -11.27 -6.24 -16.16
C ILE A 322 -10.27 -6.36 -15.01
N GLY A 323 -10.79 -6.48 -13.79
CA GLY A 323 -10.03 -6.91 -12.60
C GLY A 323 -8.70 -6.19 -12.37
N SER A 324 -7.62 -6.96 -12.21
CA SER A 324 -6.28 -6.43 -12.01
C SER A 324 -5.69 -5.73 -13.25
N LEU A 325 -6.16 -6.06 -14.46
CA LEU A 325 -5.63 -5.46 -15.70
C LEU A 325 -5.90 -3.96 -15.75
N GLN A 326 -7.14 -3.56 -15.50
CA GLN A 326 -7.55 -2.15 -15.44
C GLN A 326 -6.93 -1.39 -14.25
N GLU A 327 -6.47 -2.10 -13.22
CA GLU A 327 -5.76 -1.49 -12.09
C GLU A 327 -4.31 -1.17 -12.47
N ILE A 328 -3.63 -2.12 -13.11
CA ILE A 328 -2.21 -2.04 -13.48
C ILE A 328 -1.99 -1.12 -14.68
N VAL A 329 -2.84 -1.26 -15.71
CA VAL A 329 -2.85 -0.38 -16.89
C VAL A 329 -3.77 0.78 -16.61
N LYS A 330 -3.25 2.00 -16.61
CA LYS A 330 -4.01 3.25 -16.50
C LYS A 330 -4.38 3.76 -17.89
N GLU A 331 -5.68 3.85 -18.17
CA GLU A 331 -6.25 4.35 -19.43
C GLU A 331 -5.65 5.71 -19.81
N GLY A 332 -5.12 5.81 -21.03
CA GLY A 332 -4.52 7.03 -21.56
C GLY A 332 -3.18 7.43 -20.92
N VAL A 333 -2.72 6.74 -19.87
CA VAL A 333 -1.46 7.07 -19.17
C VAL A 333 -0.38 6.03 -19.45
N THR A 334 -0.69 4.75 -19.31
CA THR A 334 0.28 3.64 -19.49
C THR A 334 -0.15 2.66 -20.57
N GLY A 335 -1.31 2.91 -21.17
CA GLY A 335 -1.93 2.01 -22.11
C GLY A 335 -3.40 2.35 -22.35
N PHE A 336 -4.11 1.42 -22.97
CA PHE A 336 -5.53 1.55 -23.27
C PHE A 336 -6.32 0.34 -22.80
N HIS A 337 -7.56 0.58 -22.42
CA HIS A 337 -8.57 -0.40 -22.08
C HIS A 337 -9.47 -0.63 -23.29
N TYR A 338 -9.98 -1.84 -23.42
CA TYR A 338 -11.05 -2.16 -24.36
C TYR A 338 -11.96 -3.25 -23.80
N ASN A 339 -13.16 -3.38 -24.36
CA ASN A 339 -14.04 -4.49 -24.08
C ASN A 339 -13.73 -5.67 -25.03
N VAL A 340 -13.23 -6.78 -24.48
CA VAL A 340 -12.89 -7.99 -25.25
C VAL A 340 -14.05 -8.59 -26.06
N ASN A 341 -15.29 -8.31 -25.67
CA ASN A 341 -16.48 -8.80 -26.36
C ASN A 341 -16.98 -7.84 -27.45
N ASP A 342 -16.37 -6.66 -27.60
CA ASP A 342 -16.68 -5.70 -28.66
C ASP A 342 -15.46 -5.54 -29.59
N ALA A 343 -15.48 -6.25 -30.72
CA ALA A 343 -14.42 -6.16 -31.72
C ALA A 343 -14.25 -4.72 -32.26
N GLN A 344 -15.33 -3.94 -32.36
CA GLN A 344 -15.25 -2.55 -32.82
C GLN A 344 -14.54 -1.67 -31.79
N ASP A 345 -14.64 -1.99 -30.51
CA ASP A 345 -13.94 -1.27 -29.44
C ASP A 345 -12.42 -1.44 -29.55
N LEU A 346 -11.96 -2.68 -29.73
CA LEU A 346 -10.53 -2.92 -29.97
C LEU A 346 -10.04 -2.21 -31.25
N MET A 347 -10.84 -2.21 -32.33
CA MET A 347 -10.48 -1.47 -33.55
C MET A 347 -10.37 0.05 -33.31
N ARG A 348 -11.28 0.63 -32.51
CA ARG A 348 -11.19 2.06 -32.10
C ARG A 348 -9.93 2.32 -31.29
N VAL A 349 -9.59 1.44 -30.34
CA VAL A 349 -8.38 1.56 -29.53
C VAL A 349 -7.12 1.45 -30.38
N ILE A 350 -7.07 0.54 -31.35
CA ILE A 350 -5.93 0.42 -32.28
C ILE A 350 -5.73 1.71 -33.07
N ARG A 351 -6.79 2.36 -33.57
CA ARG A 351 -6.66 3.66 -34.25
C ARG A 351 -6.07 4.75 -33.34
N ARG A 352 -6.42 4.76 -32.05
CA ARG A 352 -5.82 5.71 -31.07
C ARG A 352 -4.30 5.50 -30.90
N THR A 353 -3.78 4.31 -31.21
CA THR A 353 -2.34 4.03 -31.12
C THR A 353 -1.50 4.60 -32.27
N GLU A 354 -2.15 5.12 -33.31
CA GLU A 354 -1.50 5.73 -34.48
C GLU A 354 -1.01 7.16 -34.17
N ASP A 355 -1.51 7.78 -33.10
CA ASP A 355 -1.02 9.08 -32.64
C ASP A 355 0.37 8.93 -31.98
N GLU A 356 1.39 9.41 -32.68
CA GLU A 356 2.79 9.39 -32.24
C GLU A 356 3.05 10.20 -30.97
N ALA A 357 2.33 11.30 -30.75
CA ALA A 357 2.52 12.10 -29.54
C ALA A 357 2.02 11.33 -28.32
N VAL A 358 0.82 10.74 -28.44
CA VAL A 358 0.23 9.89 -27.40
C VAL A 358 1.12 8.67 -27.13
N TYR A 359 1.60 7.99 -28.18
CA TYR A 359 2.47 6.83 -28.04
C TYR A 359 3.77 7.13 -27.25
N ARG A 360 4.42 8.26 -27.53
CA ARG A 360 5.62 8.69 -26.79
C ARG A 360 5.34 8.97 -25.32
N GLU A 361 4.22 9.61 -25.02
CA GLU A 361 3.79 9.86 -23.64
C GLU A 361 3.57 8.55 -22.88
N LEU A 362 2.80 7.62 -23.47
CA LEU A 362 2.56 6.30 -22.89
C LEU A 362 3.88 5.57 -22.61
N THR A 363 4.81 5.58 -23.57
CA THR A 363 6.14 4.95 -23.48
C THR A 363 6.94 5.48 -22.30
N ASN A 364 6.95 6.80 -22.09
CA ASN A 364 7.64 7.42 -20.96
C ASN A 364 6.98 7.06 -19.63
N ASN A 365 5.65 7.12 -19.58
CA ASN A 365 4.87 6.82 -18.38
C ASN A 365 5.01 5.37 -17.93
N VAL A 366 5.07 4.39 -18.85
CA VAL A 366 5.29 2.99 -18.46
C VAL A 366 6.68 2.77 -17.88
N LYS A 367 7.73 3.41 -18.43
CA LYS A 367 9.09 3.35 -17.88
C LYS A 367 9.11 3.95 -16.47
N GLN A 368 8.54 5.14 -16.29
CA GLN A 368 8.46 5.80 -14.98
C GLN A 368 7.67 4.96 -13.96
N THR A 369 6.55 4.38 -14.38
CA THR A 369 5.73 3.51 -13.53
C THR A 369 6.50 2.26 -13.13
N PHE A 370 7.24 1.63 -14.05
CA PHE A 370 8.11 0.50 -13.74
C PHE A 370 9.17 0.86 -12.70
N PHE A 371 9.93 1.92 -12.92
CA PHE A 371 11.02 2.32 -12.02
C PHE A 371 10.54 2.73 -10.62
N SER A 372 9.36 3.33 -10.53
CA SER A 372 8.78 3.78 -9.25
C SER A 372 8.03 2.71 -8.47
N LYS A 373 7.61 1.60 -9.09
CA LYS A 373 6.73 0.60 -8.44
C LYS A 373 7.14 -0.86 -8.58
N TYR A 374 7.70 -1.25 -9.72
CA TYR A 374 7.87 -2.66 -10.10
C TYR A 374 9.32 -3.11 -10.18
N THR A 375 10.25 -2.29 -9.69
CA THR A 375 11.65 -2.66 -9.53
C THR A 375 11.84 -3.53 -8.29
N LYS A 376 12.89 -4.34 -8.36
CA LYS A 376 13.41 -5.12 -7.23
C LYS A 376 13.63 -4.27 -5.97
N ASP A 377 14.20 -3.08 -6.11
CA ASP A 377 14.51 -2.18 -4.99
C ASP A 377 13.26 -1.64 -4.29
N MET A 378 12.22 -1.30 -5.05
CA MET A 378 10.95 -0.87 -4.46
C MET A 378 10.24 -2.03 -3.75
N ASN A 379 10.34 -3.23 -4.32
CA ASN A 379 9.75 -4.43 -3.73
C ASN A 379 10.47 -4.84 -2.44
N SER A 380 11.80 -4.70 -2.39
CA SER A 380 12.59 -5.05 -1.21
C SER A 380 12.19 -4.22 0.01
N VAL A 381 12.01 -2.91 -0.16
CA VAL A 381 11.52 -2.01 0.91
C VAL A 381 10.16 -2.49 1.42
N ASN A 382 9.23 -2.78 0.50
CA ASN A 382 7.87 -3.18 0.83
C ASN A 382 7.82 -4.55 1.54
N LEU A 383 8.57 -5.55 1.04
CA LEU A 383 8.66 -6.88 1.64
C LEU A 383 9.30 -6.83 3.03
N MET A 384 10.36 -6.03 3.20
CA MET A 384 11.01 -5.91 4.49
C MET A 384 10.13 -5.24 5.52
N GLN A 385 9.44 -4.15 5.17
CA GLN A 385 8.45 -3.51 6.07
C GLN A 385 7.45 -4.51 6.62
N LEU A 386 6.95 -5.41 5.78
CA LEU A 386 6.06 -6.48 6.18
C LEU A 386 6.75 -7.47 7.14
N TYR A 387 7.96 -7.93 6.81
CA TYR A 387 8.71 -8.85 7.68
C TYR A 387 9.00 -8.22 9.04
N GLU A 388 9.39 -6.94 9.10
CA GLU A 388 9.58 -6.25 10.39
C GLU A 388 8.27 -6.14 11.17
N GLN A 389 7.14 -5.95 10.50
CA GLN A 389 5.84 -5.87 11.16
C GLN A 389 5.44 -7.22 11.76
N VAL A 390 5.75 -8.32 11.06
CA VAL A 390 5.38 -9.68 11.47
C VAL A 390 6.28 -10.22 12.58
N LEU A 391 7.56 -9.82 12.59
CA LEU A 391 8.52 -10.22 13.63
C LEU A 391 8.32 -9.48 14.96
N LYS A 392 7.59 -8.36 14.98
CA LYS A 392 7.19 -7.69 16.22
C LYS A 392 6.19 -8.55 16.98
N HIS A 393 6.44 -8.81 18.26
CA HIS A 393 5.69 -9.80 19.03
C HIS A 393 4.20 -9.40 19.23
N PRO A 394 3.27 -10.36 19.39
CA PRO A 394 1.86 -10.09 19.70
C PRO A 394 1.64 -9.26 20.97
N ASP A 395 2.56 -9.36 21.93
CA ASP A 395 2.57 -8.52 23.14
C ASP A 395 2.89 -7.04 22.82
N GLU A 396 3.49 -6.74 21.67
CA GLU A 396 3.64 -5.38 21.14
C GLU A 396 2.44 -4.97 20.26
N ILE A 397 1.74 -5.90 19.62
CA ILE A 397 0.68 -5.63 18.62
C ILE A 397 -0.73 -5.54 19.26
N SER A 398 -0.97 -6.21 20.39
CA SER A 398 -2.27 -6.19 21.08
C SER A 398 -2.54 -4.92 21.89
N GLU A 399 -1.52 -4.10 22.17
CA GLU A 399 -1.66 -2.82 22.89
C GLU A 399 -1.43 -1.58 22.02
N THR A 400 -0.83 -1.72 20.84
CA THR A 400 -0.53 -0.56 19.97
C THR A 400 -1.62 -0.22 18.95
N SER A 401 -2.74 -0.97 18.91
CA SER A 401 -3.91 -0.58 18.12
C SER A 401 -4.67 0.63 18.70
N SER A 402 -4.24 1.20 19.83
CA SER A 402 -4.83 2.44 20.37
C SER A 402 -3.82 3.51 20.80
N LEU A 403 -2.50 3.28 20.70
CA LEU A 403 -1.51 4.27 21.10
C LEU A 403 -0.46 4.48 19.99
N LEU A 404 -0.56 5.62 19.31
CA LEU A 404 0.47 6.11 18.39
C LEU A 404 1.82 6.12 19.11
N LYS A 405 2.88 5.62 18.45
CA LYS A 405 4.25 5.67 18.96
C LYS A 405 4.52 7.07 19.49
N SER A 406 4.81 7.18 20.78
CA SER A 406 4.97 8.47 21.44
C SER A 406 6.04 8.37 22.51
N GLY A 407 6.84 9.42 22.67
CA GLY A 407 7.72 9.61 23.81
C GLY A 407 7.10 10.58 24.80
N TYR A 408 7.26 10.31 26.10
CA TYR A 408 6.91 11.29 27.12
C TYR A 408 8.05 12.28 27.26
N VAL A 409 7.76 13.57 27.06
CA VAL A 409 8.73 14.66 27.24
C VAL A 409 8.15 15.61 28.28
N LEU A 410 8.87 15.76 29.40
CA LEU A 410 8.38 16.37 30.64
C LEU A 410 7.18 15.59 31.22
N GLU A 411 5.95 15.99 30.89
CA GLU A 411 4.70 15.37 31.36
C GLU A 411 3.69 15.16 30.21
N SER A 412 4.11 15.41 28.97
CA SER A 412 3.23 15.37 27.80
C SER A 412 3.68 14.28 26.84
N ARG A 413 2.68 13.64 26.22
CA ARG A 413 2.88 12.70 25.13
C ARG A 413 3.25 13.45 23.86
N VAL A 414 4.44 13.21 23.31
CA VAL A 414 4.86 13.72 21.99
C VAL A 414 4.90 12.54 21.03
N THR A 415 4.17 12.67 19.92
CA THR A 415 4.05 11.64 18.91
C THR A 415 5.37 11.50 18.13
N ALA A 416 5.89 10.27 18.09
CA ALA A 416 7.12 9.90 17.40
C ALA A 416 6.77 9.33 16.00
N LEU A 417 6.24 10.20 15.15
CA LEU A 417 5.99 9.93 13.73
C LEU A 417 6.82 10.88 12.88
N LYS A 418 7.38 10.36 11.80
CA LYS A 418 8.09 11.17 10.79
C LYS A 418 7.11 12.09 10.05
N PHE A 419 7.62 13.08 9.32
CA PHE A 419 6.81 14.04 8.59
C PHE A 419 5.82 13.37 7.62
N GLN A 420 6.30 12.47 6.77
CA GLN A 420 5.46 11.76 5.78
C GLN A 420 4.48 10.78 6.43
N GLU A 421 4.85 10.17 7.55
CA GLU A 421 3.95 9.30 8.33
C GLU A 421 2.82 10.12 8.97
N THR A 422 3.13 11.34 9.44
CA THR A 422 2.16 12.28 9.98
C THR A 422 1.15 12.70 8.91
N VAL A 423 1.62 13.08 7.72
CA VAL A 423 0.76 13.43 6.58
C VAL A 423 -0.15 12.26 6.21
N SER A 424 0.43 11.06 6.05
CA SER A 424 -0.32 9.84 5.68
C SER A 424 -1.40 9.49 6.70
N LEU A 425 -1.12 9.68 8.00
CA LEU A 425 -2.09 9.44 9.07
C LEU A 425 -3.24 10.46 9.03
N ILE A 426 -2.96 11.73 8.75
CA ILE A 426 -4.00 12.75 8.57
C ILE A 426 -4.87 12.44 7.35
N GLU A 427 -4.28 12.01 6.23
CA GLU A 427 -5.05 11.58 5.05
C GLU A 427 -5.95 10.38 5.35
N LYS A 428 -5.46 9.43 6.16
CA LYS A 428 -6.29 8.32 6.65
C LYS A 428 -7.46 8.84 7.50
N TRP A 429 -7.22 9.76 8.43
CA TRP A 429 -8.30 10.33 9.24
C TRP A 429 -9.35 11.08 8.41
N ILE A 430 -8.93 11.76 7.34
CA ILE A 430 -9.85 12.38 6.38
C ILE A 430 -10.68 11.30 5.67
N ALA A 431 -10.05 10.23 5.18
CA ALA A 431 -10.74 9.14 4.48
C ALA A 431 -11.73 8.38 5.38
N ASP A 432 -11.38 8.22 6.66
CA ASP A 432 -12.20 7.54 7.67
C ASP A 432 -13.25 8.47 8.30
N GLU A 433 -13.37 9.73 7.84
CA GLU A 433 -14.24 10.78 8.38
C GLU A 433 -14.10 10.96 9.92
N GLU A 434 -12.88 10.77 10.44
CA GLU A 434 -12.62 10.91 11.87
C GLU A 434 -12.68 12.37 12.32
N LYS A 435 -13.00 12.60 13.60
CA LYS A 435 -12.98 13.92 14.24
C LYS A 435 -11.80 14.00 15.21
N LYS A 436 -10.62 14.30 14.69
CA LYS A 436 -9.38 14.41 15.46
C LYS A 436 -8.73 15.76 15.28
N TYR A 437 -7.82 16.07 16.20
CA TYR A 437 -7.02 17.30 16.11
C TYR A 437 -5.54 17.04 16.37
N VAL A 438 -4.72 17.92 15.80
CA VAL A 438 -3.27 17.86 15.82
C VAL A 438 -2.73 19.10 16.51
N CYS A 439 -1.90 18.89 17.54
CA CYS A 439 -1.18 19.93 18.24
C CYS A 439 0.26 19.97 17.75
N VAL A 440 0.69 21.12 17.25
CA VAL A 440 2.08 21.36 16.86
C VAL A 440 2.86 21.80 18.10
N CYS A 441 3.61 20.88 18.72
CA CYS A 441 4.19 21.11 20.04
C CYS A 441 5.60 21.69 19.97
N THR A 442 5.83 22.73 20.78
CA THR A 442 7.14 23.36 20.99
C THR A 442 7.64 23.12 22.42
N THR A 443 8.88 23.50 22.73
CA THR A 443 9.36 23.52 24.13
C THR A 443 8.47 24.37 25.03
N HIS A 444 7.96 25.49 24.50
CA HIS A 444 7.00 26.33 25.21
C HIS A 444 5.71 25.59 25.52
N SER A 445 5.13 24.87 24.55
CA SER A 445 3.92 24.07 24.74
C SER A 445 4.11 23.09 25.90
N LEU A 446 5.24 22.36 25.93
CA LEU A 446 5.49 21.36 26.98
C LEU A 446 5.71 21.99 28.36
N VAL A 447 6.41 23.12 28.44
CA VAL A 447 6.58 23.85 29.71
C VAL A 447 5.23 24.39 30.20
N THR A 448 4.42 24.97 29.32
CA THR A 448 3.07 25.45 29.65
C THR A 448 2.16 24.34 30.15
N ALA A 449 2.24 23.13 29.58
CA ALA A 449 1.48 21.97 30.05
C ALA A 449 1.85 21.55 31.49
N THR A 450 3.07 21.85 31.96
CA THR A 450 3.44 21.61 33.37
C THR A 450 2.95 22.71 34.34
N GLN A 451 2.36 23.79 33.82
CA GLN A 451 1.89 24.93 34.59
C GLN A 451 0.37 25.09 34.54
N ARG A 452 -0.29 24.48 33.54
CA ARG A 452 -1.71 24.64 33.24
C ARG A 452 -2.36 23.30 32.93
N GLU A 453 -3.27 22.89 33.80
CA GLU A 453 -3.95 21.60 33.68
C GLU A 453 -4.90 21.54 32.48
N ASP A 454 -5.60 22.63 32.18
CA ASP A 454 -6.49 22.73 31.02
C ASP A 454 -5.74 22.53 29.69
N PHE A 455 -4.52 23.08 29.60
CA PHE A 455 -3.65 22.90 28.45
C PHE A 455 -3.03 21.50 28.39
N LYS A 456 -2.67 20.92 29.54
CA LYS A 456 -2.18 19.54 29.62
C LYS A 456 -3.22 18.55 29.10
N GLN A 457 -4.47 18.69 29.53
CA GLN A 457 -5.59 17.89 29.02
C GLN A 457 -5.78 18.07 27.51
N ALA A 458 -5.66 19.31 27.01
CA ALA A 458 -5.74 19.57 25.57
C ALA A 458 -4.62 18.88 24.77
N LEU A 459 -3.39 18.76 25.29
CA LEU A 459 -2.34 17.99 24.62
C LEU A 459 -2.58 16.47 24.73
N HIS A 460 -2.99 15.98 25.90
CA HIS A 460 -3.25 14.54 26.09
C HIS A 460 -4.42 14.04 25.25
N GLY A 461 -5.47 14.85 25.07
CA GLY A 461 -6.61 14.54 24.22
C GLY A 461 -6.35 14.65 22.72
N ALA A 462 -5.18 15.18 22.30
CA ALA A 462 -4.86 15.35 20.90
C ALA A 462 -4.61 14.01 20.22
N GLY A 463 -5.03 13.88 18.96
CA GLY A 463 -4.69 12.71 18.17
C GLY A 463 -3.17 12.64 17.96
N ILE A 464 -2.58 13.73 17.51
CA ILE A 464 -1.12 13.87 17.29
C ILE A 464 -0.60 15.08 18.05
N CYS A 465 0.56 14.92 18.70
CA CYS A 465 1.38 16.01 19.22
C CYS A 465 2.73 16.00 18.49
N THR A 466 2.95 16.90 17.52
CA THR A 466 4.13 16.84 16.65
C THR A 466 5.37 17.46 17.32
N PRO A 467 6.60 16.98 17.00
CA PRO A 467 7.83 17.65 17.40
C PRO A 467 8.15 18.82 16.46
N ASP A 468 7.60 20.01 16.74
CA ASP A 468 7.82 21.21 15.92
C ASP A 468 9.26 21.72 15.99
N GLY A 469 9.92 21.59 17.14
CA GLY A 469 11.27 22.12 17.36
C GLY A 469 12.32 21.02 17.52
N MET A 470 13.55 21.31 17.09
CA MET A 470 14.70 20.39 17.25
C MET A 470 14.93 19.89 18.69
N PRO A 471 14.69 20.66 19.77
CA PRO A 471 14.79 20.12 21.12
C PRO A 471 13.86 18.94 21.40
N LEU A 472 12.65 18.93 20.83
CA LEU A 472 11.72 17.81 20.95
C LEU A 472 12.17 16.62 20.09
N VAL A 473 12.72 16.90 18.90
CA VAL A 473 13.34 15.86 18.05
C VAL A 473 14.50 15.19 18.79
N TRP A 474 15.42 15.95 19.39
CA TRP A 474 16.51 15.42 20.19
C TRP A 474 16.01 14.65 21.41
N ALA A 475 14.97 15.15 22.08
CA ALA A 475 14.37 14.46 23.21
C ALA A 475 13.79 13.10 22.81
N LEU A 476 13.07 13.02 21.69
CA LEU A 476 12.55 11.76 21.16
C LEU A 476 13.67 10.80 20.71
N LYS A 477 14.72 11.32 20.08
CA LYS A 477 15.91 10.51 19.72
C LYS A 477 16.57 9.90 20.94
N ALA A 478 16.75 10.68 22.01
CA ALA A 478 17.30 10.20 23.27
C ALA A 478 16.40 9.18 23.97
N LEU A 479 15.08 9.22 23.73
CA LEU A 479 14.10 8.24 24.21
C LEU A 479 14.05 6.95 23.35
N GLY A 480 14.84 6.87 22.28
CA GLY A 480 14.98 5.68 21.43
C GLY A 480 14.36 5.80 20.03
N PHE A 481 13.79 6.95 19.66
CA PHE A 481 13.25 7.21 18.33
C PHE A 481 14.33 7.82 17.41
N ALA A 482 15.36 7.05 17.08
CA ALA A 482 16.59 7.53 16.42
C ALA A 482 16.36 8.29 15.09
N ASP A 483 15.37 7.86 14.31
CA ASP A 483 15.08 8.43 13.00
C ASP A 483 14.06 9.58 13.02
N GLN A 484 13.66 10.07 14.20
CA GLN A 484 12.67 11.13 14.28
C GLN A 484 13.16 12.38 13.51
N ASP A 485 12.34 12.87 12.59
CA ASP A 485 12.53 14.14 11.90
C ASP A 485 11.70 15.25 12.57
N ARG A 486 11.92 16.49 12.12
CA ARG A 486 11.16 17.65 12.58
C ARG A 486 9.82 17.68 11.84
N VAL A 487 8.73 17.88 12.57
CA VAL A 487 7.38 18.02 12.00
C VAL A 487 6.79 19.36 12.40
N ASP A 488 7.15 20.40 11.64
CA ASP A 488 6.75 21.77 11.90
C ASP A 488 5.40 22.15 11.28
N GLY A 489 4.68 23.03 11.98
CA GLY A 489 3.31 23.39 11.60
C GLY A 489 3.19 24.08 10.25
N THR A 490 4.20 24.87 9.83
CA THR A 490 4.15 25.57 8.53
C THR A 490 4.35 24.59 7.38
N SER A 491 5.37 23.73 7.45
CA SER A 491 5.59 22.71 6.41
C SER A 491 4.43 21.73 6.32
N LEU A 492 3.88 21.30 7.46
CA LEU A 492 2.74 20.37 7.50
C LEU A 492 1.48 20.99 6.87
N MET A 493 1.18 22.25 7.18
CA MET A 493 0.07 22.98 6.57
C MET A 493 0.23 23.07 5.05
N MET A 494 1.40 23.48 4.57
CA MET A 494 1.65 23.64 3.13
C MET A 494 1.54 22.31 2.36
N GLU A 495 2.05 21.22 2.93
CA GLU A 495 1.93 19.89 2.28
C GLU A 495 0.46 19.42 2.22
N LEU A 496 -0.32 19.68 3.28
CA LEU A 496 -1.76 19.37 3.27
C LEU A 496 -2.54 20.26 2.28
N CYS A 497 -2.16 21.52 2.11
CA CYS A 497 -2.71 22.39 1.05
C CYS A 497 -2.38 21.87 -0.36
N ARG A 498 -1.14 21.42 -0.58
CA ARG A 498 -0.72 20.79 -1.84
C ARG A 498 -1.55 19.53 -2.13
N LEU A 499 -1.79 18.70 -1.12
CA LEU A 499 -2.64 17.51 -1.23
C LEU A 499 -4.12 17.88 -1.47
N SER A 500 -4.62 18.94 -0.84
CA SER A 500 -5.96 19.47 -1.09
C SER A 500 -6.16 19.82 -2.57
N ALA A 501 -5.19 20.48 -3.21
CA ALA A 501 -5.29 20.80 -4.64
C ALA A 501 -5.30 19.56 -5.57
N ILE A 502 -4.68 18.46 -5.14
CA ILE A 502 -4.60 17.22 -5.94
C ILE A 502 -5.81 16.31 -5.70
N LYS A 503 -6.25 16.21 -4.44
CA LYS A 503 -7.27 15.24 -4.00
C LYS A 503 -8.64 15.88 -3.76
N GLY A 504 -8.73 17.21 -3.83
CA GLY A 504 -9.97 17.97 -3.66
C GLY A 504 -10.42 18.17 -2.22
N TYR A 505 -9.52 18.02 -1.22
CA TYR A 505 -9.87 18.20 0.20
C TYR A 505 -10.31 19.64 0.47
N ARG A 506 -11.39 19.81 1.22
CA ARG A 506 -11.97 21.10 1.59
C ARG A 506 -11.24 21.70 2.79
N VAL A 507 -10.66 22.87 2.61
CA VAL A 507 -9.83 23.56 3.60
C VAL A 507 -10.59 24.75 4.19
N TYR A 508 -10.61 24.86 5.51
CA TYR A 508 -11.13 26.03 6.24
C TYR A 508 -10.02 26.72 7.03
N LEU A 509 -10.00 28.05 7.02
CA LEU A 509 -9.00 28.88 7.71
C LEU A 509 -9.61 29.63 8.88
N TYR A 510 -9.18 29.35 10.12
CA TYR A 510 -9.77 29.94 11.32
C TYR A 510 -8.72 30.60 12.22
N GLY A 511 -8.86 31.90 12.48
CA GLY A 511 -7.94 32.67 13.33
C GLY A 511 -7.28 33.86 12.63
N CYS A 512 -6.23 34.42 13.24
CA CYS A 512 -5.54 35.63 12.78
C CYS A 512 -6.47 36.83 12.54
N THR A 513 -6.00 37.87 11.83
CA THR A 513 -6.80 39.03 11.42
C THR A 513 -7.48 38.78 10.06
N PRO A 514 -8.58 39.48 9.73
CA PRO A 514 -9.22 39.35 8.42
C PRO A 514 -8.26 39.63 7.26
N GLN A 515 -7.37 40.62 7.41
CA GLN A 515 -6.35 40.97 6.41
C GLN A 515 -5.34 39.84 6.19
N THR A 516 -4.94 39.15 7.26
CA THR A 516 -4.03 38.00 7.16
C THR A 516 -4.71 36.85 6.44
N LEU A 517 -5.98 36.56 6.78
CA LEU A 517 -6.77 35.51 6.11
C LEU A 517 -6.92 35.79 4.61
N GLU A 518 -7.26 37.02 4.22
CA GLU A 518 -7.36 37.39 2.80
C GLU A 518 -6.03 37.18 2.05
N THR A 519 -4.92 37.56 2.68
CA THR A 519 -3.57 37.42 2.10
C THR A 519 -3.18 35.96 1.90
N ILE A 520 -3.39 35.10 2.92
CA ILE A 520 -3.05 33.68 2.81
C ILE A 520 -3.96 32.96 1.82
N THR A 521 -5.26 33.29 1.76
CA THR A 521 -6.19 32.69 0.79
C THR A 521 -5.71 32.95 -0.63
N LYS A 522 -5.45 34.22 -0.98
CA LYS A 522 -4.94 34.60 -2.31
C LYS A 522 -3.61 33.90 -2.63
N LYS A 523 -2.71 33.81 -1.66
CA LYS A 523 -1.41 33.18 -1.86
C LYS A 523 -1.50 31.67 -2.07
N LEU A 524 -2.34 30.98 -1.28
CA LEU A 524 -2.55 29.54 -1.42
C LEU A 524 -3.26 29.20 -2.73
N GLU A 525 -4.24 29.99 -3.16
CA GLU A 525 -4.89 29.84 -4.47
C GLU A 525 -3.93 30.04 -5.63
N PHE A 526 -3.00 30.99 -5.50
CA PHE A 526 -1.95 31.22 -6.50
C PHE A 526 -0.91 30.09 -6.53
N GLU A 527 -0.44 29.64 -5.37
CA GLU A 527 0.61 28.61 -5.24
C GLU A 527 0.10 27.21 -5.57
N TYR A 528 -1.17 26.93 -5.29
CA TYR A 528 -1.81 25.64 -5.51
C TYR A 528 -3.10 25.79 -6.34
N PRO A 529 -2.98 25.91 -7.69
CA PRO A 529 -4.15 25.93 -8.56
C PRO A 529 -5.02 24.68 -8.34
N GLY A 530 -6.28 24.88 -7.96
CA GLY A 530 -7.21 23.80 -7.63
C GLY A 530 -7.39 23.52 -6.13
N ILE A 531 -6.74 24.27 -5.23
CA ILE A 531 -7.04 24.18 -3.79
C ILE A 531 -8.49 24.57 -3.50
N HIS A 532 -9.17 23.77 -2.66
CA HIS A 532 -10.58 23.99 -2.30
C HIS A 532 -10.69 24.70 -0.95
N ILE A 533 -10.44 26.01 -0.89
CA ILE A 533 -10.67 26.81 0.32
C ILE A 533 -12.18 27.10 0.44
N VAL A 534 -12.86 26.43 1.37
CA VAL A 534 -14.32 26.49 1.51
C VAL A 534 -14.81 27.57 2.47
N GLY A 535 -13.90 28.16 3.25
CA GLY A 535 -14.24 29.27 4.15
C GLY A 535 -13.05 29.80 4.94
N ALA A 536 -13.19 31.02 5.44
CA ALA A 536 -12.23 31.65 6.34
C ALA A 536 -12.95 32.54 7.36
N ALA A 537 -12.57 32.47 8.63
CA ALA A 537 -13.15 33.31 9.68
C ALA A 537 -12.12 33.76 10.72
N SER A 538 -12.19 35.05 11.05
CA SER A 538 -11.33 35.72 12.04
C SER A 538 -12.16 36.07 13.28
N PRO A 539 -12.12 35.26 14.36
CA PRO A 539 -12.80 35.61 15.60
C PRO A 539 -12.14 36.82 16.27
N PRO A 540 -12.88 37.62 17.06
CA PRO A 540 -12.31 38.77 17.76
C PRO A 540 -11.22 38.34 18.76
N PHE A 541 -10.25 39.24 18.99
CA PHE A 541 -9.11 39.04 19.91
C PHE A 541 -9.50 39.18 21.39
N ARG A 542 -10.55 38.48 21.80
CA ARG A 542 -11.04 38.33 23.18
C ARG A 542 -11.62 36.94 23.39
N THR A 543 -12.14 36.67 24.58
CA THR A 543 -12.95 35.48 24.83
C THR A 543 -14.31 35.64 24.15
N LEU A 544 -14.79 34.58 23.50
CA LEU A 544 -16.10 34.53 22.87
C LEU A 544 -17.16 34.13 23.89
N THR A 545 -18.40 34.59 23.70
CA THR A 545 -19.55 33.98 24.36
C THR A 545 -19.87 32.62 23.71
N GLU A 546 -20.63 31.76 24.39
CA GLU A 546 -21.04 30.46 23.84
C GLU A 546 -21.88 30.62 22.55
N GLU A 547 -22.68 31.69 22.48
CA GLU A 547 -23.47 32.06 21.30
C GLU A 547 -22.56 32.45 20.12
N GLU A 548 -21.57 33.31 20.35
CA GLU A 548 -20.59 33.72 19.33
C GLU A 548 -19.77 32.51 18.84
N GLU A 549 -19.33 31.65 19.75
CA GLU A 549 -18.60 30.43 19.39
C GLU A 549 -19.47 29.48 18.55
N SER A 550 -20.73 29.30 18.94
CA SER A 550 -21.69 28.46 18.19
C SER A 550 -21.90 28.96 16.75
N ILE A 551 -21.95 30.28 16.54
CA ILE A 551 -22.05 30.88 15.20
C ILE A 551 -20.83 30.49 14.34
N TYR A 552 -19.61 30.59 14.88
CA TYR A 552 -18.41 30.19 14.15
C TYR A 552 -18.37 28.68 13.89
N LEU A 553 -18.75 27.85 14.85
CA LEU A 553 -18.83 26.40 14.67
C LEU A 553 -19.82 26.02 13.57
N GLN A 554 -20.96 26.69 13.51
CA GLN A 554 -21.94 26.51 12.45
C GLN A 554 -21.36 26.92 11.09
N GLN A 555 -20.75 28.10 10.99
CA GLN A 555 -20.08 28.57 9.76
C GLN A 555 -19.01 27.59 9.26
N ILE A 556 -18.21 27.04 10.17
CA ILE A 556 -17.22 25.99 9.83
C ILE A 556 -17.96 24.76 9.31
N ASN A 557 -18.90 24.21 10.06
CA ASN A 557 -19.54 22.93 9.76
C ASN A 557 -20.44 22.94 8.51
N ASP A 558 -21.05 24.07 8.17
CA ASP A 558 -21.92 24.24 7.01
C ASP A 558 -21.13 24.10 5.70
N THR A 559 -19.85 24.48 5.72
CA THR A 559 -18.93 24.31 4.58
C THR A 559 -18.40 22.87 4.44
N ARG A 560 -18.70 22.00 5.42
CA ARG A 560 -18.26 20.60 5.51
C ARG A 560 -16.75 20.44 5.23
N PRO A 561 -15.85 21.06 6.00
CA PRO A 561 -14.42 20.98 5.73
C PRO A 561 -13.88 19.58 6.04
N ASP A 562 -12.84 19.19 5.31
CA ASP A 562 -12.02 18.01 5.59
C ASP A 562 -10.85 18.39 6.49
N LEU A 563 -10.33 19.62 6.33
CA LEU A 563 -9.24 20.21 7.10
C LEU A 563 -9.65 21.59 7.64
N VAL A 564 -9.38 21.83 8.93
CA VAL A 564 -9.58 23.14 9.58
C VAL A 564 -8.25 23.60 10.19
N PHE A 565 -7.62 24.60 9.58
CA PHE A 565 -6.39 25.19 10.11
C PHE A 565 -6.73 26.26 11.14
N VAL A 566 -6.27 26.07 12.38
CA VAL A 566 -6.58 26.93 13.54
C VAL A 566 -5.34 27.73 13.93
N ALA A 567 -5.44 29.05 13.95
CA ALA A 567 -4.37 30.01 14.27
C ALA A 567 -4.83 31.04 15.32
N LEU A 568 -5.11 30.57 16.55
CA LEU A 568 -5.53 31.43 17.68
C LEU A 568 -4.39 31.73 18.67
N GLY A 569 -3.22 31.13 18.44
CA GLY A 569 -2.06 31.22 19.33
C GLY A 569 -2.12 30.23 20.50
N CYS A 570 -0.95 29.77 20.94
CA CYS A 570 -0.79 28.90 22.10
C CYS A 570 -0.88 29.74 23.40
N PRO A 571 -1.70 29.37 24.41
CA PRO A 571 -2.40 28.09 24.56
C PRO A 571 -3.88 28.06 24.09
N LYS A 572 -4.43 29.19 23.64
CA LYS A 572 -5.87 29.34 23.31
C LYS A 572 -6.31 28.35 22.22
N GLN A 573 -5.48 28.16 21.21
CA GLN A 573 -5.70 27.26 20.07
C GLN A 573 -5.94 25.81 20.48
N GLU A 574 -5.03 25.23 21.28
CA GLU A 574 -5.12 23.82 21.68
C GLU A 574 -6.34 23.58 22.57
N VAL A 575 -6.59 24.50 23.52
CA VAL A 575 -7.77 24.43 24.39
C VAL A 575 -9.06 24.55 23.60
N TRP A 576 -9.11 25.44 22.60
CA TRP A 576 -10.27 25.60 21.72
C TRP A 576 -10.53 24.33 20.89
N MET A 577 -9.49 23.76 20.27
CA MET A 577 -9.61 22.51 19.51
C MET A 577 -10.06 21.35 20.42
N TYR A 578 -9.51 21.24 21.63
CA TYR A 578 -9.93 20.21 22.58
C TYR A 578 -11.41 20.36 22.95
N ARG A 579 -11.88 21.55 23.31
CA ARG A 579 -13.29 21.79 23.67
C ARG A 579 -14.25 21.47 22.53
N ASN A 580 -13.86 21.80 21.29
CA ASN A 580 -14.71 21.68 20.12
C ASN A 580 -14.49 20.41 19.29
N ARG A 581 -13.64 19.48 19.74
CA ARG A 581 -13.24 18.25 19.03
C ARG A 581 -14.39 17.36 18.55
N ASN A 582 -15.51 17.34 19.28
CA ASN A 582 -16.67 16.53 18.92
C ASN A 582 -17.66 17.26 17.99
N GLN A 583 -17.55 18.60 17.94
CA GLN A 583 -18.49 19.49 17.25
C GLN A 583 -18.01 19.86 15.85
N VAL A 584 -16.71 20.15 15.69
CA VAL A 584 -16.12 20.50 14.39
C VAL A 584 -16.05 19.27 13.49
N LYS A 585 -16.54 19.41 12.26
CA LYS A 585 -16.36 18.44 11.18
C LYS A 585 -14.98 18.64 10.55
N GLY A 586 -14.32 17.53 10.20
CA GLY A 586 -12.97 17.54 9.64
C GLY A 586 -11.87 17.53 10.71
N ILE A 587 -10.64 17.44 10.23
CA ILE A 587 -9.45 17.37 11.07
C ILE A 587 -8.96 18.77 11.39
N MET A 588 -8.87 19.10 12.68
CA MET A 588 -8.32 20.39 13.12
C MET A 588 -6.80 20.32 13.25
N LEU A 589 -6.08 21.27 12.68
CA LEU A 589 -4.63 21.41 12.84
C LEU A 589 -4.31 22.77 13.43
N GLY A 590 -3.69 22.76 14.61
CA GLY A 590 -3.19 23.96 15.26
C GLY A 590 -1.90 24.44 14.62
N VAL A 591 -1.96 25.45 13.75
CA VAL A 591 -0.82 25.90 12.93
C VAL A 591 -0.04 27.08 13.53
N GLY A 592 -0.54 27.68 14.61
CA GLY A 592 0.16 28.76 15.32
C GLY A 592 0.52 29.92 14.39
N ALA A 593 1.81 30.26 14.33
CA ALA A 593 2.31 31.37 13.52
C ALA A 593 2.46 31.05 12.01
N ALA A 594 2.03 29.87 11.53
CA ALA A 594 2.15 29.52 10.12
C ALA A 594 1.43 30.50 9.21
N PHE A 595 0.25 31.01 9.61
CA PHE A 595 -0.48 32.02 8.84
C PHE A 595 0.34 33.29 8.67
N ASP A 596 1.01 33.77 9.73
CA ASP A 596 1.89 34.94 9.66
C ASP A 596 3.13 34.71 8.79
N TYR A 597 3.67 33.48 8.77
CA TYR A 597 4.77 33.12 7.86
C TYR A 597 4.33 33.11 6.39
N VAL A 598 3.17 32.52 6.12
CA VAL A 598 2.64 32.45 4.74
C VAL A 598 2.22 33.83 4.26
N ALA A 599 1.58 34.64 5.11
CA ALA A 599 1.21 36.02 4.80
C ALA A 599 2.43 36.95 4.62
N GLY A 600 3.61 36.56 5.10
CA GLY A 600 4.82 37.39 5.04
C GLY A 600 4.92 38.43 6.16
N ASN A 601 4.05 38.36 7.17
CA ASN A 601 4.11 39.21 8.36
C ASN A 601 5.39 38.93 9.19
N ILE A 602 5.91 37.70 9.14
CA ILE A 602 7.12 37.27 9.84
C ILE A 602 8.03 36.54 8.87
N THR A 603 9.32 36.85 8.90
CA THR A 603 10.33 36.19 8.06
C THR A 603 10.63 34.78 8.55
N ARG A 604 10.46 33.77 7.68
CA ARG A 604 10.82 32.38 7.99
C ARG A 604 12.35 32.23 8.05
N PRO A 605 12.92 31.57 9.07
CA PRO A 605 14.36 31.33 9.14
C PRO A 605 14.84 30.50 7.93
N PRO A 606 16.07 30.70 7.41
CA PRO A 606 16.63 29.86 6.35
C PRO A 606 16.64 28.37 6.72
N ALA A 607 16.53 27.48 5.71
CA ALA A 607 16.40 26.04 5.94
C ALA A 607 17.57 25.42 6.75
N PHE A 608 18.80 25.91 6.56
CA PHE A 608 19.96 25.42 7.34
C PHE A 608 19.86 25.82 8.83
N VAL A 609 19.35 27.02 9.14
CA VAL A 609 19.11 27.51 10.51
C VAL A 609 18.05 26.66 11.20
N GLN A 610 16.99 26.31 10.46
CA GLN A 610 15.94 25.40 10.92
C GLN A 610 16.50 24.00 11.24
N LYS A 611 17.31 23.44 10.34
CA LYS A 611 17.90 22.09 10.48
C LYS A 611 18.87 21.99 11.66
N TRP A 612 19.62 23.05 11.95
CA TRP A 612 20.58 23.09 13.06
C TRP A 612 19.93 23.43 14.40
N GLY A 613 18.63 23.76 14.42
CA GLY A 613 17.90 24.06 15.64
C GLY A 613 18.12 25.49 16.18
N PHE A 614 18.66 26.40 15.37
CA PHE A 614 18.90 27.80 15.74
C PHE A 614 17.73 28.75 15.41
N GLU A 615 16.57 28.21 15.07
CA GLU A 615 15.37 29.02 14.79
C GLU A 615 14.98 29.93 15.96
N TRP A 616 15.12 29.45 17.21
CA TRP A 616 14.83 30.28 18.39
C TRP A 616 15.76 31.50 18.49
N LEU A 617 17.04 31.34 18.10
CA LEU A 617 18.02 32.43 18.12
C LEU A 617 17.72 33.42 17.00
N PHE A 618 17.39 32.93 15.80
CA PHE A 618 16.94 33.76 14.69
C PHE A 618 15.72 34.61 15.07
N ARG A 619 14.69 33.99 15.67
CA ARG A 619 13.51 34.72 16.15
C ARG A 619 13.83 35.70 17.27
N LEU A 620 14.72 35.35 18.20
CA LEU A 620 15.15 36.26 19.26
C LEU A 620 15.83 37.51 18.70
N LEU A 621 16.63 37.38 17.64
CA LEU A 621 17.26 38.52 16.97
C LEU A 621 16.24 39.40 16.22
N MET A 622 15.19 38.81 15.67
CA MET A 622 14.13 39.54 14.96
C MET A 622 13.12 40.20 15.90
N GLU A 623 12.77 39.57 17.02
CA GLU A 623 11.79 40.08 18.00
C GLU A 623 12.35 40.11 19.45
N PRO A 624 13.48 40.79 19.72
CA PRO A 624 14.20 40.67 20.98
C PRO A 624 13.34 41.10 22.16
N ARG A 625 12.61 42.22 22.06
CA ARG A 625 11.74 42.75 23.13
C ARG A 625 10.61 41.79 23.52
N ARG A 626 10.08 41.02 22.56
CA ARG A 626 8.94 40.11 22.77
C ARG A 626 9.38 38.73 23.26
N LEU A 627 10.48 38.20 22.72
CA LEU A 627 10.83 36.80 22.89
C LEU A 627 11.93 36.52 23.94
N TRP A 628 12.70 37.52 24.38
CA TRP A 628 13.82 37.29 25.31
C TRP A 628 13.40 36.62 26.63
N LYS A 629 12.37 37.14 27.31
CA LYS A 629 11.85 36.55 28.55
C LYS A 629 11.34 35.14 28.31
N ARG A 630 10.64 34.93 27.18
CA ARG A 630 10.05 33.65 26.81
C ARG A 630 11.12 32.59 26.58
N TYR A 631 12.19 32.90 25.83
CA TYR A 631 13.24 31.92 25.54
C TYR A 631 14.13 31.67 26.75
N PHE A 632 14.56 32.72 27.46
CA PHE A 632 15.43 32.55 28.63
C PHE A 632 14.75 31.68 29.71
N TYR A 633 13.49 31.98 30.04
CA TYR A 633 12.76 31.20 31.02
C TYR A 633 12.38 29.80 30.49
N ASN A 634 11.72 29.69 29.33
CA ASN A 634 11.18 28.40 28.89
C ASN A 634 12.26 27.41 28.46
N ASN A 635 13.35 27.85 27.81
CA ASN A 635 14.40 26.92 27.43
C ASN A 635 15.13 26.40 28.68
N SER A 636 15.42 27.27 29.65
CA SER A 636 16.03 26.87 30.92
C SER A 636 15.12 25.94 31.72
N ALA A 637 13.83 26.27 31.82
CA ALA A 637 12.83 25.44 32.49
C ALA A 637 12.64 24.09 31.78
N PHE A 638 12.64 24.08 30.44
CA PHE A 638 12.55 22.86 29.65
C PHE A 638 13.75 21.94 29.91
N ILE A 639 14.98 22.46 29.81
CA ILE A 639 16.21 21.68 30.05
C ILE A 639 16.21 21.10 31.47
N TYR A 640 15.97 21.94 32.48
CA TYR A 640 15.93 21.51 33.87
C TYR A 640 14.88 20.41 34.09
N LYS A 641 13.63 20.63 33.64
CA LYS A 641 12.54 19.65 33.79
C LYS A 641 12.80 18.39 32.98
N TYR A 642 13.36 18.50 31.78
CA TYR A 642 13.71 17.36 30.94
C TYR A 642 14.76 16.48 31.60
N LEU A 643 15.87 17.04 32.07
CA LEU A 643 16.92 16.28 32.78
C LEU A 643 16.39 15.64 34.06
N LYS A 644 15.60 16.39 34.85
CA LYS A 644 14.99 15.88 36.10
C LYS A 644 14.02 14.72 35.85
N SER A 645 13.27 14.76 34.76
CA SER A 645 12.24 13.76 34.44
C SER A 645 12.74 12.67 33.48
N PHE A 646 13.99 12.72 33.00
CA PHE A 646 14.46 11.86 31.91
C PHE A 646 14.30 10.38 32.21
N ASN A 647 14.79 9.89 33.36
CA ASN A 647 14.71 8.47 33.71
C ASN A 647 13.25 7.98 33.84
N LEU A 648 12.39 8.81 34.45
CA LEU A 648 10.96 8.51 34.58
C LEU A 648 10.28 8.47 33.21
N ASN A 649 10.58 9.44 32.36
CA ASN A 649 10.01 9.55 31.02
C ASN A 649 10.54 8.48 30.08
N TYR A 650 11.80 8.08 30.22
CA TYR A 650 12.39 6.94 29.52
C TYR A 650 11.68 5.65 29.91
N ALA A 651 11.48 5.42 31.22
CA ALA A 651 10.73 4.28 31.72
C ALA A 651 9.27 4.27 31.24
N LYS A 652 8.57 5.42 31.30
CA LYS A 652 7.20 5.59 30.78
C LYS A 652 7.11 5.36 29.27
N THR A 653 8.10 5.84 28.52
CA THR A 653 8.17 5.64 27.06
C THR A 653 8.41 4.17 26.71
N LYS A 654 9.17 3.43 27.53
CA LYS A 654 9.43 2.00 27.32
C LYS A 654 8.31 1.09 27.85
N ASN A 655 7.52 1.54 28.82
CA ASN A 655 6.42 0.77 29.41
C ASN A 655 5.17 1.65 29.62
N PRO A 656 4.31 1.77 28.59
CA PRO A 656 3.11 2.62 28.62
C PRO A 656 2.05 2.21 29.66
N ARG A 657 2.12 0.98 30.21
CA ARG A 657 1.17 0.42 31.18
C ARG A 657 1.17 1.13 32.56
N MET A 658 2.11 2.04 32.81
CA MET A 658 2.16 2.83 34.06
C MET A 658 1.06 3.91 34.19
N GLU A 659 0.12 4.02 33.24
CA GLU A 659 -1.02 4.95 33.33
C GLU A 659 -2.19 4.44 34.21
N SER A 660 -2.26 3.15 34.56
CA SER A 660 -3.44 2.58 35.23
C SER A 660 -3.38 2.50 36.77
N GLU A 661 -2.31 2.96 37.41
CA GLU A 661 -2.25 3.03 38.88
C GLU A 661 -2.37 4.48 39.35
N PRO A 662 -3.48 4.85 40.03
CA PRO A 662 -3.53 6.13 40.71
C PRO A 662 -2.52 6.11 41.86
N ARG A 663 -1.69 7.16 41.95
CA ARG A 663 -0.96 7.50 43.17
C ARG A 663 -1.78 8.49 43.99
#